data_AF-A0A1F4PFY5-F1
#
_entry.id   AF-A0A1F4PFY5-F1
#
_cell.length_a   1.000
_cell.length_b   1.000
_cell.length_c   1.000
_cell.angle_alpha   90.00
_cell.angle_beta   90.00
_cell.angle_gamma   90.00
#
_symmetry.space_group_name_H-M   'P 1'
#
loop_
_entity.id
_entity.type
_entity.pdbx_description
1 polymer ?
#
loop_
_entity_poly.entity_id
_entity_poly.type
_entity_poly.pdbx_seq_one_letter_code
_entity_poly.pdbx_strand_id
1 'polypeptide(L)'
;MVRTDYIPIGETNQLQRLRKYYVDYFGHLRQVLAPQDHLIVGRRGTGKTTLLYRALIECIESWSDNVTVAKPKSLGIYLDLSKCQPLVDKVGGDFEDFEHVFASELVEALKTELNRTWPSLNGEPGLFDKIFYAAETKQKEDTKQAIQKLASVISSGVLRTVDAGGMQKLKSATEQSSESRAAVGISFSSGKGSANGEVSDVAKFGAKLETESGVTTGYRLTIQDVLRSLGEIRKAAGISHIVLLIDEFSALNLDLQLRFTSLARKVLGNHEGVFLKICAITDNYSLGSSIILQRDLFELPLDLDAYVEHHGSLGAAMEGLKELASSIVKTRLKAFGLDESISLFEDEDSAFEDLSKSSMGVPRTLGIVVKEAWNRAVIQNRSKIKKADVDYGVKYASKAYLKQFLGACGVAIPQFNLDIWDGLLQRAVKERVKSESGGASHFLALPEHESKLKWLHMFFLIHLIESGRTTKKEKESRNLYAFDFGVCIENNIKYDTDKNLVRQQRFAYDDCLQPFDHLFQRNKEPEFKCPNCQTIYRESELLIGGKIMLNFCPKDKTDLVPQLTNMQGITNFTEEEIKIVGAIRSAKQEDRLLARRIADDVGCYVQKVSKFAERLEKDEMISRMKQEEEGKLIYFGNEKVG
;
A
#
# COMPACT_ATOMS: atom_id res chain seq x y z
N MET A 1 14.60 -3.84 -17.27
CA MET A 1 13.61 -4.68 -16.57
C MET A 1 12.23 -4.11 -16.83
N VAL A 2 11.34 -4.84 -17.52
CA VAL A 2 9.93 -4.41 -17.61
C VAL A 2 9.30 -4.73 -16.25
N ARG A 3 8.74 -3.75 -15.55
CA ARG A 3 8.05 -3.95 -14.27
C ARG A 3 6.55 -3.75 -14.50
N THR A 4 5.72 -4.38 -13.67
CA THR A 4 4.27 -4.13 -13.73
C THR A 4 3.96 -2.65 -13.47
N ASP A 5 4.71 -2.02 -12.56
CA ASP A 5 4.68 -0.57 -12.27
C ASP A 5 4.98 0.31 -13.49
N TYR A 6 5.45 -0.25 -14.61
CA TYR A 6 5.68 0.46 -15.88
C TYR A 6 4.67 0.12 -16.97
N ILE A 7 3.65 -0.69 -16.68
CA ILE A 7 2.57 -1.02 -17.61
C ILE A 7 1.42 -0.06 -17.35
N PRO A 8 1.17 0.92 -18.24
CA PRO A 8 0.00 1.77 -18.09
C PRO A 8 -1.25 0.91 -18.23
N ILE A 9 -2.22 1.07 -17.32
CA ILE A 9 -3.46 0.28 -17.31
C ILE A 9 -4.23 0.45 -18.63
N GLY A 10 -4.12 1.60 -19.29
CA GLY A 10 -4.73 1.85 -20.60
C GLY A 10 -4.09 1.09 -21.77
N GLU A 11 -2.90 0.50 -21.61
CA GLU A 11 -2.19 -0.17 -22.71
C GLU A 11 -2.53 -1.68 -22.79
N THR A 12 -3.63 -1.98 -23.48
CA THR A 12 -4.14 -3.36 -23.64
C THR A 12 -3.09 -4.35 -24.16
N ASN A 13 -2.23 -3.95 -25.09
CA ASN A 13 -1.18 -4.85 -25.63
C ASN A 13 -0.14 -5.25 -24.57
N GLN A 14 0.23 -4.33 -23.68
CA GLN A 14 1.16 -4.63 -22.60
C GLN A 14 0.52 -5.52 -21.53
N LEU A 15 -0.76 -5.29 -21.22
CA LEU A 15 -1.55 -6.15 -20.35
C LEU A 15 -1.70 -7.58 -20.91
N GLN A 16 -2.01 -7.71 -22.20
CA GLN A 16 -2.08 -9.03 -22.84
C GLN A 16 -0.72 -9.75 -22.85
N ARG A 17 0.39 -9.01 -22.91
CA ARG A 17 1.72 -9.61 -22.72
C ARG A 17 1.92 -10.08 -21.27
N LEU A 18 1.45 -9.33 -20.27
CA LEU A 18 1.48 -9.74 -18.86
C LEU A 18 0.79 -11.07 -18.64
N ARG A 19 -0.38 -11.29 -19.26
CA ARG A 19 -1.07 -12.59 -19.24
C ARG A 19 -0.17 -13.76 -19.66
N LYS A 20 0.72 -13.55 -20.63
CA LYS A 20 1.61 -14.61 -21.16
C LYS A 20 2.73 -15.01 -20.20
N TYR A 21 3.16 -14.12 -19.31
CA TYR A 21 4.27 -14.40 -18.37
C TYR A 21 3.89 -14.40 -16.90
N TYR A 22 2.62 -14.19 -16.57
CA TYR A 22 2.14 -14.30 -15.20
C TYR A 22 2.14 -15.77 -14.75
N VAL A 23 2.61 -16.00 -13.53
CA VAL A 23 2.63 -17.33 -12.90
C VAL A 23 1.76 -17.27 -11.64
N ASP A 24 0.63 -17.98 -11.65
CA ASP A 24 -0.29 -18.08 -10.50
C ASP A 24 0.11 -19.22 -9.56
N TYR A 25 1.29 -19.09 -8.95
CA TYR A 25 1.86 -20.21 -8.19
C TYR A 25 1.07 -20.55 -6.93
N PHE A 26 0.49 -19.54 -6.27
CA PHE A 26 -0.36 -19.72 -5.09
C PHE A 26 -1.81 -20.10 -5.44
N GLY A 27 -2.19 -20.10 -6.72
CA GLY A 27 -3.57 -20.37 -7.13
C GLY A 27 -4.57 -19.31 -6.67
N HIS A 28 -4.11 -18.08 -6.42
CA HIS A 28 -4.93 -17.01 -5.84
C HIS A 28 -5.81 -16.32 -6.88
N LEU A 29 -5.51 -16.44 -8.19
CA LEU A 29 -6.29 -15.75 -9.23
C LEU A 29 -7.78 -16.10 -9.19
N ARG A 30 -8.11 -17.38 -8.98
CA ARG A 30 -9.50 -17.86 -8.84
C ARG A 30 -10.21 -17.22 -7.65
N GLN A 31 -9.52 -17.10 -6.52
CA GLN A 31 -10.06 -16.53 -5.28
C GLN A 31 -10.26 -15.01 -5.44
N VAL A 32 -9.30 -14.32 -6.05
CA VAL A 32 -9.41 -12.90 -6.38
C VAL A 32 -10.59 -12.61 -7.31
N LEU A 33 -10.94 -13.52 -8.24
CA LEU A 33 -12.08 -13.35 -9.13
C LEU A 33 -13.43 -13.83 -8.55
N ALA A 34 -13.40 -14.55 -7.43
CA ALA A 34 -14.60 -15.05 -6.76
C ALA A 34 -15.45 -13.90 -6.17
N PRO A 35 -16.77 -14.08 -6.04
CA PRO A 35 -17.67 -13.12 -5.40
C PRO A 35 -17.55 -13.17 -3.87
N GLN A 36 -16.38 -12.80 -3.35
CA GLN A 36 -16.01 -12.78 -1.93
C GLN A 36 -14.97 -11.69 -1.71
N ASP A 37 -14.99 -11.00 -0.58
CA ASP A 37 -14.08 -9.90 -0.31
C ASP A 37 -12.77 -10.37 0.28
N HIS A 38 -11.66 -9.82 -0.22
CA HIS A 38 -10.33 -10.27 0.16
C HIS A 38 -9.41 -9.13 0.55
N LEU A 39 -8.56 -9.41 1.54
CA LEU A 39 -7.33 -8.68 1.80
C LEU A 39 -6.17 -9.50 1.24
N ILE A 40 -5.48 -8.99 0.23
CA ILE A 40 -4.30 -9.61 -0.37
C ILE A 40 -3.08 -9.00 0.30
N VAL A 41 -2.42 -9.77 1.16
CA VAL A 41 -1.30 -9.30 1.98
C VAL A 41 0.00 -9.88 1.45
N GLY A 42 1.03 -9.06 1.38
CA GLY A 42 2.38 -9.55 1.12
C GLY A 42 3.41 -8.43 1.13
N ARG A 43 4.68 -8.77 1.30
CA ARG A 43 5.79 -7.80 1.20
C ARG A 43 5.83 -7.06 -0.14
N ARG A 44 6.53 -5.93 -0.17
CA ARG A 44 6.76 -5.17 -1.41
C ARG A 44 7.46 -6.06 -2.47
N GLY A 45 6.94 -6.09 -3.69
CA GLY A 45 7.52 -6.87 -4.78
C GLY A 45 7.13 -8.35 -4.85
N THR A 46 6.22 -8.85 -3.99
CA THR A 46 5.68 -10.22 -4.03
C THR A 46 4.68 -10.47 -5.18
N GLY A 47 4.29 -9.45 -5.94
CA GLY A 47 3.42 -9.59 -7.12
C GLY A 47 1.95 -9.24 -6.90
N LYS A 48 1.59 -8.55 -5.80
CA LYS A 48 0.24 -8.03 -5.53
C LYS A 48 -0.40 -7.29 -6.71
N THR A 49 0.24 -6.21 -7.18
CA THR A 49 -0.21 -5.43 -8.35
C THR A 49 -0.32 -6.29 -9.60
N THR A 50 0.63 -7.21 -9.81
CA THR A 50 0.61 -8.13 -10.95
C THR A 50 -0.59 -9.09 -10.89
N LEU A 51 -0.97 -9.58 -9.71
CA LEU A 51 -2.16 -10.39 -9.48
C LEU A 51 -3.44 -9.59 -9.76
N LEU A 52 -3.53 -8.33 -9.33
CA LEU A 52 -4.67 -7.46 -9.66
C LEU A 52 -4.77 -7.21 -11.18
N TYR A 53 -3.66 -6.91 -11.84
CA TYR A 53 -3.64 -6.70 -13.30
C TYR A 53 -4.06 -7.97 -14.04
N ARG A 54 -3.60 -9.13 -13.56
CA ARG A 54 -4.01 -10.42 -14.11
C ARG A 54 -5.51 -10.65 -13.95
N ALA A 55 -6.08 -10.35 -12.79
CA ALA A 55 -7.51 -10.45 -12.53
C ALA A 55 -8.31 -9.48 -13.42
N LEU A 56 -7.84 -8.24 -13.58
CA LEU A 56 -8.44 -7.26 -14.47
C LEU A 56 -8.50 -7.78 -15.92
N ILE A 57 -7.42 -8.39 -16.42
CA ILE A 57 -7.39 -9.01 -17.76
C ILE A 57 -8.42 -10.14 -17.89
N GLU A 58 -8.56 -10.99 -16.87
CA GLU A 58 -9.60 -12.04 -16.88
C GLU A 58 -11.01 -11.44 -16.95
N CYS A 59 -11.27 -10.34 -16.23
CA CYS A 59 -12.54 -9.64 -16.33
C CYS A 59 -12.78 -9.11 -17.75
N ILE A 60 -11.78 -8.47 -18.39
CA ILE A 60 -11.92 -7.97 -19.77
C ILE A 60 -12.25 -9.11 -20.74
N GLU A 61 -11.51 -10.21 -20.66
CA GLU A 61 -11.67 -11.36 -21.56
C GLU A 61 -13.01 -12.08 -21.35
N SER A 62 -13.59 -12.00 -20.14
CA SER A 62 -14.87 -12.65 -19.81
C SER A 62 -16.08 -12.09 -20.57
N TRP A 63 -15.91 -10.97 -21.29
CA TRP A 63 -16.92 -10.37 -22.17
C TRP A 63 -16.86 -10.92 -23.61
N SER A 64 -15.86 -11.75 -23.91
CA SER A 64 -15.72 -12.50 -25.16
C SER A 64 -16.01 -13.99 -24.93
N ASP A 65 -16.09 -14.76 -26.02
CA ASP A 65 -16.29 -16.22 -25.96
C ASP A 65 -15.04 -17.00 -25.49
N ASN A 66 -14.01 -16.29 -25.01
CA ASN A 66 -12.79 -16.91 -24.51
C ASN A 66 -13.02 -17.66 -23.20
N VAL A 67 -12.41 -18.84 -23.07
CA VAL A 67 -12.37 -19.57 -21.80
C VAL A 67 -11.52 -18.77 -20.82
N THR A 68 -12.17 -18.31 -19.75
CA THR A 68 -11.59 -17.47 -18.70
C THR A 68 -11.81 -18.09 -17.33
N VAL A 69 -11.01 -17.65 -16.37
CA VAL A 69 -11.15 -17.96 -14.94
C VAL A 69 -12.28 -17.14 -14.32
N ALA A 70 -12.48 -15.91 -14.81
CA ALA A 70 -13.58 -15.05 -14.38
C ALA A 70 -14.94 -15.61 -14.83
N LYS A 71 -16.01 -15.25 -14.11
CA LYS A 71 -17.37 -15.55 -14.59
C LYS A 71 -17.66 -14.73 -15.85
N PRO A 72 -18.46 -15.24 -16.80
CA PRO A 72 -18.86 -14.48 -17.98
C PRO A 72 -19.40 -13.09 -17.60
N LYS A 73 -19.02 -12.08 -18.37
CA LYS A 73 -19.37 -10.67 -18.16
C LYS A 73 -19.08 -10.17 -16.74
N SER A 74 -17.91 -10.51 -16.19
CA SER A 74 -17.40 -9.90 -14.95
C SER A 74 -16.79 -8.53 -15.27
N LEU A 75 -17.07 -7.50 -14.46
CA LEU A 75 -16.45 -6.18 -14.61
C LEU A 75 -15.39 -5.97 -13.53
N GLY A 76 -14.13 -5.80 -13.93
CA GLY A 76 -13.06 -5.40 -13.03
C GLY A 76 -12.89 -3.89 -13.06
N ILE A 77 -12.78 -3.25 -11.89
CA ILE A 77 -12.48 -1.83 -11.76
C ILE A 77 -11.21 -1.70 -10.93
N TYR A 78 -10.16 -1.14 -11.52
CA TYR A 78 -8.88 -0.95 -10.83
C TYR A 78 -8.79 0.46 -10.25
N LEU A 79 -8.40 0.55 -8.98
CA LEU A 79 -8.17 1.81 -8.27
C LEU A 79 -6.81 1.81 -7.60
N ASP A 80 -6.05 2.86 -7.86
CA ASP A 80 -4.76 3.14 -7.21
C ASP A 80 -4.97 4.21 -6.14
N LEU A 81 -4.94 3.80 -4.87
CA LEU A 81 -5.19 4.72 -3.76
C LEU A 81 -4.08 5.75 -3.57
N SER A 82 -2.88 5.54 -4.13
CA SER A 82 -1.81 6.54 -4.05
C SER A 82 -2.17 7.86 -4.74
N LYS A 83 -3.11 7.83 -5.70
CA LYS A 83 -3.68 9.02 -6.34
C LYS A 83 -4.54 9.87 -5.40
N CYS A 84 -5.08 9.29 -4.34
CA CYS A 84 -5.91 9.98 -3.37
C CYS A 84 -5.10 10.74 -2.31
N GLN A 85 -3.80 10.44 -2.15
CA GLN A 85 -2.92 11.05 -1.15
C GLN A 85 -2.71 12.57 -1.33
N PRO A 86 -2.34 13.10 -2.53
CA PRO A 86 -1.97 14.50 -2.69
C PRO A 86 -3.13 15.49 -2.50
N LEU A 87 -4.37 14.98 -2.48
CA LEU A 87 -5.58 15.78 -2.41
C LEU A 87 -6.01 16.07 -0.96
N VAL A 88 -5.49 15.32 0.02
CA VAL A 88 -5.86 15.44 1.45
C VAL A 88 -4.71 16.00 2.32
N ASP A 89 -3.48 16.09 1.79
CA ASP A 89 -2.34 16.70 2.50
C ASP A 89 -2.46 18.24 2.70
N LYS A 90 -3.59 18.85 2.30
CA LYS A 90 -3.95 20.19 2.79
C LYS A 90 -4.34 20.07 4.25
N VAL A 91 -3.55 20.66 5.14
CA VAL A 91 -3.86 20.80 6.58
C VAL A 91 -5.31 21.29 6.72
N GLY A 92 -6.21 20.40 7.16
CA GLY A 92 -7.65 20.67 7.29
C GLY A 92 -8.59 19.96 6.32
N GLY A 93 -8.12 19.04 5.45
CA GLY A 93 -8.99 18.26 4.57
C GLY A 93 -10.01 17.38 5.33
N ASP A 94 -11.30 17.62 5.10
CA ASP A 94 -12.39 16.92 5.78
C ASP A 94 -12.53 15.49 5.22
N PHE A 95 -13.15 14.58 5.98
CA PHE A 95 -13.49 13.22 5.52
C PHE A 95 -14.31 13.26 4.22
N GLU A 96 -15.12 14.30 4.06
CA GLU A 96 -15.94 14.54 2.86
C GLU A 96 -15.10 14.74 1.59
N ASP A 97 -13.94 15.41 1.69
CA ASP A 97 -13.04 15.62 0.55
C ASP A 97 -12.45 14.29 0.05
N PHE A 98 -12.03 13.43 0.98
CA PHE A 98 -11.51 12.10 0.63
C PHE A 98 -12.59 11.20 0.03
N GLU A 99 -13.80 11.17 0.62
CA GLU A 99 -14.94 10.40 0.08
C GLU A 99 -15.31 10.86 -1.33
N HIS A 100 -15.31 12.18 -1.59
CA HIS A 100 -15.58 12.74 -2.91
C HIS A 100 -14.50 12.39 -3.95
N VAL A 101 -13.22 12.51 -3.58
CA VAL A 101 -12.09 12.13 -4.45
C VAL A 101 -12.15 10.65 -4.80
N PHE A 102 -12.33 9.78 -3.80
CA PHE A 102 -12.43 8.35 -4.02
C PHE A 102 -13.62 8.00 -4.93
N ALA A 103 -14.78 8.60 -4.71
CA ALA A 103 -15.95 8.39 -5.56
C ALA A 103 -15.73 8.86 -7.00
N SER A 104 -15.04 9.98 -7.20
CA SER A 104 -14.72 10.52 -8.52
C SER A 104 -13.79 9.58 -9.30
N GLU A 105 -12.72 9.12 -8.67
CA GLU A 105 -11.79 8.13 -9.24
C GLU A 105 -12.49 6.81 -9.57
N LEU A 106 -13.36 6.32 -8.68
CA LEU A 106 -14.16 5.11 -8.92
C LEU A 106 -15.02 5.22 -10.18
N VAL A 107 -15.61 6.38 -10.44
CA VAL A 107 -16.49 6.59 -11.60
C VAL A 107 -15.71 6.79 -12.89
N GLU A 108 -14.58 7.49 -12.84
CA GLU A 108 -13.68 7.59 -13.99
C GLU A 108 -13.14 6.20 -14.39
N ALA A 109 -12.70 5.41 -13.40
CA ALA A 109 -12.27 4.03 -13.62
C ALA A 109 -13.41 3.17 -14.17
N LEU A 110 -14.62 3.27 -13.61
CA LEU A 110 -15.80 2.55 -14.11
C LEU A 110 -16.06 2.85 -15.59
N LYS A 111 -16.12 4.13 -15.98
CA LYS A 111 -16.37 4.53 -17.37
C LYS A 111 -15.29 4.00 -18.30
N THR A 112 -14.03 4.12 -17.88
CA THR A 112 -12.87 3.65 -18.65
C THR A 112 -12.94 2.14 -18.87
N GLU A 113 -13.18 1.39 -17.79
CA GLU A 113 -13.21 -0.07 -17.85
C GLU A 113 -14.42 -0.60 -18.61
N LEU A 114 -15.60 -0.02 -18.40
CA LEU A 114 -16.79 -0.44 -19.13
C LEU A 114 -16.68 -0.17 -20.64
N ASN A 115 -16.12 0.98 -21.03
CA ASN A 115 -15.85 1.28 -22.44
C ASN A 115 -14.81 0.34 -23.03
N ARG A 116 -13.83 -0.10 -22.22
CA ARG A 116 -12.79 -1.03 -22.64
C ARG A 116 -13.32 -2.45 -22.81
N THR A 117 -14.14 -2.94 -21.89
CA THR A 117 -14.72 -4.29 -21.95
C THR A 117 -15.91 -4.39 -22.90
N TRP A 118 -16.64 -3.28 -23.10
CA TRP A 118 -17.77 -3.22 -24.01
C TRP A 118 -17.68 -2.03 -24.99
N PRO A 119 -16.75 -2.08 -25.98
CA PRO A 119 -16.53 -0.96 -26.91
C PRO A 119 -17.77 -0.52 -27.69
N SER A 120 -18.66 -1.47 -27.99
CA SER A 120 -19.91 -1.20 -28.71
C SER A 120 -20.94 -0.38 -27.91
N LEU A 121 -20.71 -0.16 -26.61
CA LEU A 121 -21.56 0.69 -25.77
C LEU A 121 -21.65 2.10 -26.36
N ASN A 122 -20.53 2.71 -26.78
CA ASN A 122 -20.52 4.08 -27.31
C ASN A 122 -20.82 4.18 -28.81
N GLY A 123 -20.97 3.05 -29.51
CA GLY A 123 -21.35 3.04 -30.92
C GLY A 123 -22.77 3.59 -31.11
N GLU A 124 -22.98 4.35 -32.18
CA GLU A 124 -24.34 4.66 -32.64
C GLU A 124 -24.94 3.40 -33.27
N PRO A 125 -26.12 2.93 -32.80
CA PRO A 125 -26.74 1.74 -33.37
C PRO A 125 -27.18 2.03 -34.80
N GLY A 126 -26.73 1.21 -35.74
CA GLY A 126 -27.17 1.29 -37.14
C GLY A 126 -28.65 0.96 -37.29
N LEU A 127 -29.24 1.31 -38.44
CA LEU A 127 -30.65 1.02 -38.74
C LEU A 127 -30.97 -0.49 -38.64
N PHE A 128 -30.03 -1.36 -39.00
CA PHE A 128 -30.18 -2.81 -38.90
C PHE A 128 -30.07 -3.34 -37.45
N ASP A 129 -29.25 -2.74 -36.60
CA ASP A 129 -29.09 -3.15 -35.20
C ASP A 129 -30.36 -2.92 -34.38
N LYS A 130 -31.07 -1.83 -34.67
CA LYS A 130 -32.35 -1.50 -34.02
C LYS A 130 -33.46 -2.51 -34.34
N ILE A 131 -33.37 -3.21 -35.46
CA ILE A 131 -34.39 -4.14 -35.94
C ILE A 131 -34.07 -5.58 -35.54
N PHE A 132 -32.81 -6.01 -35.71
CA PHE A 132 -32.41 -7.40 -35.46
C PHE A 132 -31.81 -7.64 -34.05
N TYR A 133 -31.32 -6.58 -33.38
CA TYR A 133 -30.73 -6.63 -32.04
C TYR A 133 -31.39 -5.63 -31.07
N ALA A 134 -32.73 -5.54 -31.12
CA ALA A 134 -33.50 -4.59 -30.31
C ALA A 134 -33.25 -4.74 -28.79
N ALA A 135 -33.09 -5.98 -28.30
CA ALA A 135 -32.80 -6.26 -26.89
C ALA A 135 -31.41 -5.74 -26.47
N GLU A 136 -30.39 -5.93 -27.31
CA GLU A 136 -29.03 -5.43 -27.06
C GLU A 136 -28.98 -3.90 -27.16
N THR A 137 -29.73 -3.31 -28.10
CA THR A 137 -29.84 -1.86 -28.26
C THR A 137 -30.48 -1.22 -27.04
N LYS A 138 -31.58 -1.80 -26.53
CA LYS A 138 -32.21 -1.36 -25.28
C LYS A 138 -31.26 -1.48 -24.09
N GLN A 139 -30.52 -2.57 -24.01
CA GLN A 139 -29.53 -2.79 -22.96
C GLN A 139 -28.45 -1.70 -22.92
N LYS A 140 -27.93 -1.33 -24.11
CA LYS A 140 -26.95 -0.24 -24.25
C LYS A 140 -27.52 1.11 -23.80
N GLU A 141 -28.76 1.40 -24.18
CA GLU A 141 -29.43 2.65 -23.82
C GLU A 141 -29.70 2.75 -22.31
N ASP A 142 -30.25 1.69 -21.70
CA ASP A 142 -30.50 1.61 -20.25
C ASP A 142 -29.18 1.79 -19.47
N THR A 143 -28.09 1.20 -19.96
CA THR A 143 -26.76 1.32 -19.36
C THR A 143 -26.21 2.75 -19.47
N LYS A 144 -26.35 3.40 -20.64
CA LYS A 144 -25.94 4.81 -20.84
C LYS A 144 -26.68 5.74 -19.88
N GLN A 145 -27.99 5.55 -19.73
CA GLN A 145 -28.81 6.35 -18.81
C GLN A 145 -28.37 6.16 -17.36
N ALA A 146 -28.06 4.94 -16.94
CA ALA A 146 -27.54 4.67 -15.59
C ALA A 146 -26.17 5.34 -15.34
N ILE A 147 -25.27 5.35 -16.34
CA ILE A 147 -23.98 6.06 -16.25
C ILE A 147 -24.16 7.58 -16.19
N GLN A 148 -25.08 8.13 -16.99
CA GLN A 148 -25.39 9.57 -16.96
C GLN A 148 -26.00 9.98 -15.62
N LYS A 149 -26.88 9.15 -15.06
CA LYS A 149 -27.42 9.34 -13.71
C LYS A 149 -26.30 9.35 -12.66
N LEU A 150 -25.38 8.40 -12.70
CA LEU A 150 -24.21 8.39 -11.81
C LEU A 150 -23.34 9.66 -11.97
N ALA A 151 -23.07 10.09 -13.20
CA ALA A 151 -22.32 11.31 -13.47
C ALA A 151 -23.02 12.56 -12.92
N SER A 152 -24.35 12.65 -13.07
CA SER A 152 -25.14 13.75 -12.53
C SER A 152 -25.05 13.80 -11.00
N VAL A 153 -25.20 12.65 -10.32
CA VAL A 153 -25.13 12.51 -8.86
C VAL A 153 -23.79 12.99 -8.29
N ILE A 154 -22.69 12.79 -8.99
CA ILE A 154 -21.37 13.29 -8.58
C ILE A 154 -21.25 14.80 -8.80
N SER A 155 -21.70 15.29 -9.96
CA SER A 155 -21.58 16.71 -10.31
C SER A 155 -22.50 17.63 -9.50
N SER A 156 -23.69 17.15 -9.11
CA SER A 156 -24.68 17.95 -8.38
C SER A 156 -24.72 17.64 -6.89
N GLY A 157 -24.11 16.53 -6.45
CA GLY A 157 -24.36 15.93 -5.13
C GLY A 157 -25.81 15.46 -4.96
N VAL A 158 -26.08 14.71 -3.88
CA VAL A 158 -27.45 14.33 -3.50
C VAL A 158 -27.92 15.28 -2.39
N LEU A 159 -29.10 15.87 -2.56
CA LEU A 159 -29.70 16.71 -1.52
C LEU A 159 -29.97 15.84 -0.28
N ARG A 160 -29.32 16.15 0.84
CA ARG A 160 -29.59 15.50 2.13
C ARG A 160 -29.80 16.57 3.20
N THR A 161 -30.83 16.36 4.02
CA THR A 161 -31.07 17.18 5.21
C THR A 161 -30.15 16.70 6.32
N VAL A 162 -29.27 17.58 6.79
CA VAL A 162 -28.47 17.30 7.99
C VAL A 162 -29.31 17.78 9.17
N ASP A 163 -29.77 16.84 10.00
CA ASP A 163 -30.33 17.18 11.31
C ASP A 163 -29.16 17.65 12.18
N ALA A 164 -28.95 18.96 12.24
CA ALA A 164 -28.10 19.53 13.27
C ALA A 164 -28.74 19.18 14.61
N GLY A 165 -28.13 18.25 15.35
CA GLY A 165 -28.49 17.92 16.72
C GLY A 165 -28.24 19.10 17.64
N GLY A 166 -29.14 20.08 17.60
CA GLY A 166 -29.15 21.30 18.37
C GLY A 166 -30.58 21.79 18.47
N MET A 167 -31.10 21.84 19.69
CA MET A 167 -32.50 22.14 20.00
C MET A 167 -32.83 23.61 19.73
N GLN A 168 -33.67 23.97 18.74
CA GLN A 168 -34.39 25.26 18.71
C GLN A 168 -35.78 25.18 18.03
N LYS A 169 -36.58 26.25 18.21
CA LYS A 169 -38.05 26.25 18.27
C LYS A 169 -38.76 26.59 16.95
N LEU A 170 -39.86 25.87 16.69
CA LEU A 170 -40.92 26.26 15.76
C LEU A 170 -41.46 27.67 16.06
N LYS A 171 -41.60 28.49 15.01
CA LYS A 171 -42.64 29.52 14.94
C LYS A 171 -43.71 29.09 13.96
N SER A 172 -44.79 28.54 14.51
CA SER A 172 -46.08 28.52 13.84
C SER A 172 -46.62 29.96 13.79
N ALA A 173 -46.72 30.53 12.60
CA ALA A 173 -47.69 31.58 12.32
C ALA A 173 -48.94 30.88 11.81
N THR A 174 -49.89 30.66 12.71
CA THR A 174 -51.24 30.22 12.34
C THR A 174 -51.99 31.44 11.81
N GLU A 175 -52.10 31.58 10.49
CA GLU A 175 -53.23 32.30 9.90
C GLU A 175 -54.32 31.28 9.59
N GLN A 176 -55.36 31.29 10.43
CA GLN A 176 -56.63 30.68 10.07
C GLN A 176 -57.33 31.58 9.05
N SER A 177 -57.43 31.11 7.80
CA SER A 177 -58.54 31.45 6.93
C SER A 177 -59.12 30.17 6.33
N SER A 178 -60.23 29.74 6.93
CA SER A 178 -61.13 28.74 6.38
C SER A 178 -62.00 29.40 5.30
N GLU A 179 -61.96 28.92 4.06
CA GLU A 179 -63.11 28.28 3.38
C GLU A 179 -62.88 27.98 1.88
N SER A 180 -63.04 26.69 1.55
CA SER A 180 -63.73 26.09 0.40
C SER A 180 -63.37 26.36 -1.09
N ARG A 181 -63.21 25.22 -1.78
CA ARG A 181 -63.58 24.86 -3.17
C ARG A 181 -62.94 25.59 -4.37
N ALA A 182 -62.12 24.80 -5.08
CA ALA A 182 -62.03 24.63 -6.53
C ALA A 182 -62.02 25.86 -7.45
N ALA A 183 -60.90 26.07 -8.15
CA ALA A 183 -60.86 26.12 -9.62
C ALA A 183 -59.41 26.27 -10.12
N VAL A 184 -59.12 25.61 -11.23
CA VAL A 184 -57.96 25.86 -12.09
C VAL A 184 -57.98 27.31 -12.57
N GLY A 185 -56.82 27.97 -12.59
CA GLY A 185 -56.66 29.29 -13.21
C GLY A 185 -55.21 29.75 -13.22
N ILE A 186 -54.52 29.51 -14.34
CA ILE A 186 -53.27 30.18 -14.68
C ILE A 186 -53.58 31.66 -14.94
N SER A 187 -52.84 32.58 -14.33
CA SER A 187 -52.79 33.98 -14.78
C SER A 187 -51.50 34.65 -14.30
N PHE A 188 -50.69 35.08 -15.27
CA PHE A 188 -49.49 35.90 -15.15
C PHE A 188 -49.89 37.38 -15.26
N SER A 189 -49.42 38.25 -14.35
CA SER A 189 -49.17 39.69 -14.60
C SER A 189 -48.51 40.29 -13.35
N SER A 190 -47.23 40.69 -13.38
CA SER A 190 -46.74 42.02 -13.79
C SER A 190 -47.25 43.18 -12.91
N GLY A 191 -46.33 43.89 -12.24
CA GLY A 191 -46.50 45.33 -12.01
C GLY A 191 -46.39 45.83 -10.56
N LYS A 192 -45.19 46.30 -10.21
CA LYS A 192 -44.87 47.58 -9.54
C LYS A 192 -45.85 48.18 -8.50
N GLY A 193 -45.34 48.40 -7.30
CA GLY A 193 -45.03 49.77 -6.85
C GLY A 193 -45.72 50.34 -5.59
N SER A 194 -44.89 51.01 -4.77
CA SER A 194 -45.13 52.06 -3.75
C SER A 194 -45.97 51.72 -2.51
N ALA A 195 -45.41 51.70 -1.29
CA ALA A 195 -44.85 52.82 -0.47
C ALA A 195 -45.93 53.75 0.11
N ASN A 196 -46.22 53.62 1.41
CA ASN A 196 -45.84 54.59 2.47
C ASN A 196 -46.61 54.32 3.77
N GLY A 197 -45.92 54.56 4.89
CA GLY A 197 -46.43 54.53 6.27
C GLY A 197 -47.54 55.57 6.52
N GLU A 198 -48.12 55.70 7.71
CA GLU A 198 -47.59 55.53 9.06
C GLU A 198 -48.69 54.93 9.97
N VAL A 199 -48.34 54.55 11.21
CA VAL A 199 -48.97 55.08 12.45
C VAL A 199 -48.40 54.35 13.68
N SER A 200 -47.71 55.18 14.48
CA SER A 200 -47.52 55.24 15.93
C SER A 200 -47.47 54.00 16.82
N ASP A 201 -46.39 53.98 17.60
CA ASP A 201 -46.04 53.16 18.76
C ASP A 201 -47.13 52.97 19.83
N VAL A 202 -47.25 51.73 20.32
CA VAL A 202 -47.28 51.45 21.77
C VAL A 202 -46.45 50.20 22.04
N ALA A 203 -45.31 50.40 22.70
CA ALA A 203 -44.39 49.36 23.13
C ALA A 203 -45.02 48.42 24.17
N LYS A 204 -45.05 47.12 23.87
CA LYS A 204 -45.01 46.06 24.88
C LYS A 204 -43.68 45.34 24.78
N PHE A 205 -42.79 45.68 25.71
CA PHE A 205 -41.52 45.00 25.95
C PHE A 205 -41.81 43.59 26.48
N GLY A 206 -41.85 42.61 25.57
CA GLY A 206 -41.74 41.20 25.89
C GLY A 206 -40.46 40.69 25.24
N ALA A 207 -39.37 40.61 26.00
CA ALA A 207 -38.12 40.04 25.52
C ALA A 207 -38.32 38.54 25.22
N LYS A 208 -38.65 38.22 23.97
CA LYS A 208 -38.53 36.86 23.42
C LYS A 208 -37.12 36.73 22.84
N LEU A 209 -36.24 36.06 23.56
CA LEU A 209 -35.04 35.46 22.97
C LEU A 209 -35.51 34.42 21.93
N GLU A 210 -35.37 34.78 20.66
CA GLU A 210 -35.55 33.88 19.53
C GLU A 210 -34.30 33.02 19.42
N THR A 211 -34.52 31.71 19.40
CA THR A 211 -33.51 30.72 19.10
C THR A 211 -33.89 30.18 17.71
N GLU A 212 -33.12 30.57 16.68
CA GLU A 212 -33.05 30.03 15.31
C GLU A 212 -32.28 28.69 15.16
N SER A 213 -32.96 27.55 14.96
CA SER A 213 -32.28 26.33 14.47
C SER A 213 -32.30 26.32 12.95
N GLY A 214 -31.15 26.63 12.35
CA GLY A 214 -30.94 26.44 10.91
C GLY A 214 -30.86 24.96 10.56
N VAL A 215 -31.72 24.50 9.65
CA VAL A 215 -31.49 23.25 8.91
C VAL A 215 -30.59 23.59 7.74
N THR A 216 -29.33 23.16 7.78
CA THR A 216 -28.42 23.31 6.64
C THR A 216 -28.70 22.17 5.66
N THR A 217 -29.27 22.50 4.51
CA THR A 217 -29.39 21.56 3.38
C THR A 217 -28.04 21.51 2.64
N GLY A 218 -27.39 20.35 2.70
CA GLY A 218 -26.14 20.09 2.00
C GLY A 218 -26.35 19.17 0.80
N TYR A 219 -25.64 19.43 -0.30
CA TYR A 219 -25.48 18.45 -1.37
C TYR A 219 -24.28 17.57 -1.01
N ARG A 220 -24.52 16.30 -0.69
CA ARG A 220 -23.45 15.36 -0.30
C ARG A 220 -23.53 14.09 -1.13
N LEU A 221 -22.41 13.72 -1.75
CA LEU A 221 -22.22 12.42 -2.38
C LEU A 221 -21.74 11.44 -1.32
N THR A 222 -22.40 10.29 -1.19
CA THR A 222 -21.92 9.21 -0.32
C THR A 222 -21.54 7.99 -1.15
N ILE A 223 -20.61 7.18 -0.65
CA ILE A 223 -20.24 5.92 -1.32
C ILE A 223 -21.44 4.98 -1.52
N GLN A 224 -22.47 5.07 -0.66
CA GLN A 224 -23.71 4.29 -0.82
C GLN A 224 -24.49 4.67 -2.09
N ASP A 225 -24.52 5.96 -2.43
CA ASP A 225 -25.18 6.43 -3.66
C ASP A 225 -24.46 5.87 -4.89
N VAL A 226 -23.12 5.85 -4.84
CA VAL A 226 -22.28 5.26 -5.89
C VAL A 226 -22.51 3.75 -6.01
N LEU A 227 -22.55 3.01 -4.89
CA LEU A 227 -22.80 1.57 -4.88
C LEU A 227 -24.17 1.21 -5.47
N ARG A 228 -25.23 1.95 -5.12
CA ARG A 228 -26.56 1.75 -5.70
C ARG A 228 -26.54 1.96 -7.20
N SER A 229 -25.87 3.01 -7.66
CA SER A 229 -25.71 3.26 -9.10
C SER A 229 -24.88 2.19 -9.80
N LEU A 230 -23.84 1.64 -9.15
CA LEU A 230 -23.11 0.47 -9.66
C LEU A 230 -24.01 -0.76 -9.78
N GLY A 231 -24.90 -0.98 -8.80
CA GLY A 231 -25.91 -2.03 -8.85
C GLY A 231 -26.91 -1.87 -10.00
N GLU A 232 -27.35 -0.64 -10.29
CA GLU A 232 -28.20 -0.30 -11.44
C GLU A 232 -27.47 -0.58 -12.76
N ILE A 233 -26.22 -0.12 -12.91
CA ILE A 233 -25.38 -0.35 -14.09
C ILE A 233 -25.15 -1.85 -14.29
N ARG A 234 -24.86 -2.60 -13.22
CA ARG A 234 -24.67 -4.05 -13.27
C ARG A 234 -25.88 -4.75 -13.88
N LYS A 235 -27.07 -4.43 -13.37
CA LYS A 235 -28.34 -5.01 -13.85
C LYS A 235 -28.62 -4.63 -15.29
N ALA A 236 -28.44 -3.36 -15.65
CA ALA A 236 -28.65 -2.87 -17.02
C ALA A 236 -27.70 -3.56 -18.01
N ALA A 237 -26.40 -3.61 -17.70
CA ALA A 237 -25.39 -4.19 -18.59
C ALA A 237 -25.35 -5.74 -18.56
N GLY A 238 -26.12 -6.39 -17.70
CA GLY A 238 -26.11 -7.85 -17.54
C GLY A 238 -24.76 -8.37 -17.03
N ILE A 239 -24.10 -7.58 -16.18
CA ILE A 239 -22.82 -7.90 -15.55
C ILE A 239 -23.08 -8.91 -14.43
N SER A 240 -22.29 -9.98 -14.37
CA SER A 240 -22.43 -11.00 -13.33
C SER A 240 -22.12 -10.43 -11.94
N HIS A 241 -20.91 -9.88 -11.80
CA HIS A 241 -20.48 -9.15 -10.62
C HIS A 241 -19.39 -8.12 -10.98
N ILE A 242 -19.21 -7.16 -10.08
CA ILE A 242 -18.18 -6.12 -10.17
C ILE A 242 -17.11 -6.44 -9.14
N VAL A 243 -15.85 -6.46 -9.57
CA VAL A 243 -14.68 -6.65 -8.72
C VAL A 243 -13.92 -5.33 -8.61
N LEU A 244 -13.93 -4.72 -7.43
CA LEU A 244 -13.13 -3.54 -7.12
C LEU A 244 -11.73 -3.98 -6.69
N LEU A 245 -10.76 -3.78 -7.58
CA LEU A 245 -9.34 -4.11 -7.41
C LEU A 245 -8.63 -2.86 -6.85
N ILE A 246 -8.46 -2.82 -5.53
CA ILE A 246 -7.87 -1.70 -4.80
C ILE A 246 -6.39 -1.98 -4.58
N ASP A 247 -5.52 -1.15 -5.16
CA ASP A 247 -4.07 -1.22 -5.00
C ASP A 247 -3.52 -0.04 -4.18
N GLU A 248 -2.27 -0.19 -3.72
CA GLU A 248 -1.52 0.83 -2.97
C GLU A 248 -2.22 1.35 -1.70
N PHE A 249 -3.00 0.51 -1.01
CA PHE A 249 -3.61 0.87 0.29
C PHE A 249 -2.55 1.27 1.33
N SER A 250 -1.44 0.54 1.37
CA SER A 250 -0.30 0.82 2.28
C SER A 250 0.53 2.04 1.89
N ALA A 251 0.28 2.66 0.73
CA ALA A 251 0.88 3.94 0.39
C ALA A 251 0.18 5.11 1.11
N LEU A 252 -1.06 4.90 1.58
CA LEU A 252 -1.78 5.87 2.39
C LEU A 252 -1.18 6.01 3.78
N ASN A 253 -1.23 7.21 4.35
CA ASN A 253 -0.93 7.40 5.77
C ASN A 253 -2.00 6.76 6.68
N LEU A 254 -1.70 6.62 7.97
CA LEU A 254 -2.59 5.93 8.92
C LEU A 254 -4.00 6.54 8.97
N ASP A 255 -4.12 7.86 8.97
CA ASP A 255 -5.43 8.53 9.00
C ASP A 255 -6.26 8.16 7.75
N LEU A 256 -5.67 8.29 6.56
CA LEU A 256 -6.33 7.95 5.31
C LEU A 256 -6.67 6.47 5.19
N GLN A 257 -5.83 5.56 5.72
CA GLN A 257 -6.16 4.14 5.80
C GLN A 257 -7.42 3.89 6.63
N LEU A 258 -7.55 4.56 7.78
CA LEU A 258 -8.73 4.46 8.66
C LEU A 258 -9.98 5.08 8.00
N ARG A 259 -9.82 6.20 7.28
CA ARG A 259 -10.91 6.83 6.51
C ARG A 259 -11.40 5.91 5.39
N PHE A 260 -10.47 5.35 4.60
CA PHE A 260 -10.80 4.38 3.57
C PHE A 260 -11.48 3.13 4.13
N THR A 261 -10.97 2.59 5.24
CA THR A 261 -11.58 1.43 5.92
C THR A 261 -13.03 1.70 6.30
N SER A 262 -13.33 2.91 6.78
CA SER A 262 -14.70 3.32 7.10
C SER A 262 -15.62 3.34 5.86
N LEU A 263 -15.09 3.71 4.69
CA LEU A 263 -15.81 3.61 3.41
C LEU A 263 -15.95 2.15 2.96
N ALA A 264 -14.87 1.37 3.01
CA ALA A 264 -14.85 -0.04 2.64
C ALA A 264 -15.88 -0.85 3.42
N ARG A 265 -16.05 -0.58 4.73
CA ARG A 265 -17.09 -1.22 5.55
C ARG A 265 -18.50 -1.00 5.02
N LYS A 266 -18.79 0.19 4.47
CA LYS A 266 -20.10 0.48 3.85
C LYS A 266 -20.31 -0.37 2.58
N VAL A 267 -19.24 -0.70 1.86
CA VAL A 267 -19.28 -1.60 0.69
C VAL A 267 -19.48 -3.06 1.12
N LEU A 268 -18.71 -3.53 2.11
CA LEU A 268 -18.81 -4.89 2.66
C LEU A 268 -20.19 -5.18 3.26
N GLY A 269 -20.86 -4.17 3.82
CA GLY A 269 -22.22 -4.34 4.37
C GLY A 269 -23.32 -4.46 3.31
N ASN A 270 -23.07 -4.05 2.05
CA ASN A 270 -24.07 -4.00 0.99
C ASN A 270 -23.53 -4.60 -0.33
N HIS A 271 -23.51 -5.93 -0.43
CA HIS A 271 -23.09 -6.63 -1.64
C HIS A 271 -24.17 -6.58 -2.74
N GLU A 272 -24.32 -5.44 -3.42
CA GLU A 272 -25.12 -5.32 -4.64
C GLU A 272 -24.46 -6.02 -5.86
N GLY A 273 -23.75 -7.13 -5.63
CA GLY A 273 -22.89 -7.79 -6.60
C GLY A 273 -21.55 -7.07 -6.82
N VAL A 274 -21.11 -6.26 -5.85
CA VAL A 274 -19.82 -5.56 -5.83
C VAL A 274 -18.96 -6.20 -4.73
N PHE A 275 -17.72 -6.54 -5.07
CA PHE A 275 -16.78 -7.22 -4.16
C PHE A 275 -15.42 -6.50 -4.15
N LEU A 276 -14.85 -6.30 -2.96
CA LEU A 276 -13.54 -5.67 -2.75
C LEU A 276 -12.39 -6.67 -2.75
N LYS A 277 -11.29 -6.28 -3.40
CA LYS A 277 -9.99 -6.93 -3.31
C LYS A 277 -8.97 -5.85 -2.94
N ILE A 278 -8.49 -5.86 -1.70
CA ILE A 278 -7.59 -4.82 -1.17
C ILE A 278 -6.18 -5.38 -1.08
N CYS A 279 -5.22 -4.78 -1.79
CA CYS A 279 -3.80 -5.10 -1.66
C CYS A 279 -3.16 -4.28 -0.55
N ALA A 280 -2.50 -4.97 0.39
CA ALA A 280 -1.76 -4.34 1.49
C ALA A 280 -0.34 -4.90 1.61
N ILE A 281 0.58 -4.08 2.11
CA ILE A 281 1.93 -4.48 2.47
C ILE A 281 1.93 -4.95 3.92
N THR A 282 2.46 -6.16 4.15
CA THR A 282 2.66 -6.76 5.48
C THR A 282 3.32 -5.78 6.44
N ASP A 283 2.84 -5.72 7.69
CA ASP A 283 3.30 -4.80 8.75
C ASP A 283 3.08 -3.30 8.48
N ASN A 284 2.47 -2.93 7.35
CA ASN A 284 2.25 -1.56 6.93
C ASN A 284 0.79 -1.31 6.48
N TYR A 285 -0.17 -1.79 7.27
CA TYR A 285 -1.57 -1.47 7.09
C TYR A 285 -2.34 -1.46 8.41
N SER A 286 -3.43 -0.72 8.47
CA SER A 286 -4.39 -0.72 9.58
C SER A 286 -5.82 -0.68 9.05
N LEU A 287 -6.59 -1.71 9.40
CA LEU A 287 -8.03 -1.79 9.14
C LEU A 287 -8.87 -1.21 10.29
N GLY A 288 -8.24 -0.60 11.29
CA GLY A 288 -8.92 -0.14 12.50
C GLY A 288 -9.69 -1.26 13.21
N SER A 289 -10.74 -0.88 13.94
CA SER A 289 -11.61 -1.82 14.68
C SER A 289 -12.89 -2.21 13.93
N SER A 290 -13.11 -1.62 12.75
CA SER A 290 -14.40 -1.65 12.08
C SER A 290 -14.56 -2.82 11.10
N ILE A 291 -13.45 -3.36 10.60
CA ILE A 291 -13.37 -4.52 9.72
C ILE A 291 -12.65 -5.64 10.48
N ILE A 292 -13.26 -6.83 10.52
CA ILE A 292 -12.69 -8.01 11.16
C ILE A 292 -12.23 -9.00 10.08
N LEU A 293 -10.94 -9.37 10.12
CA LEU A 293 -10.37 -10.38 9.23
C LEU A 293 -11.03 -11.75 9.44
N GLN A 294 -11.12 -12.53 8.37
CA GLN A 294 -11.78 -13.84 8.28
C GLN A 294 -13.30 -13.84 8.52
N ARG A 295 -13.89 -12.68 8.83
CA ARG A 295 -15.34 -12.47 8.87
C ARG A 295 -15.81 -11.55 7.75
N ASP A 296 -15.20 -10.37 7.68
CA ASP A 296 -15.57 -9.31 6.73
C ASP A 296 -14.65 -9.29 5.51
N LEU A 297 -13.36 -9.61 5.69
CA LEU A 297 -12.36 -9.76 4.63
C LEU A 297 -11.58 -11.06 4.82
N PHE A 298 -11.48 -11.86 3.77
CA PHE A 298 -10.68 -13.10 3.80
C PHE A 298 -9.25 -12.81 3.33
N GLU A 299 -8.28 -13.24 4.13
CA GLU A 299 -6.88 -12.97 3.82
C GLU A 299 -6.34 -13.94 2.77
N LEU A 300 -5.67 -13.40 1.75
CA LEU A 300 -4.90 -14.13 0.76
C LEU A 300 -3.42 -13.75 0.93
N PRO A 301 -2.65 -14.55 1.69
CA PRO A 301 -1.25 -14.24 1.93
C PRO A 301 -0.39 -14.58 0.71
N LEU A 302 0.56 -13.70 0.41
CA LEU A 302 1.65 -13.88 -0.55
C LEU A 302 3.02 -13.91 0.13
N ASP A 303 3.03 -13.93 1.47
CA ASP A 303 4.25 -13.96 2.25
C ASP A 303 4.85 -15.37 2.35
N LEU A 304 6.13 -15.39 2.68
CA LEU A 304 6.94 -16.60 2.71
C LEU A 304 6.53 -17.55 3.83
N ASP A 305 6.11 -17.04 4.98
CA ASP A 305 5.70 -17.85 6.13
C ASP A 305 4.43 -18.65 5.82
N ALA A 306 3.41 -18.02 5.24
CA ALA A 306 2.21 -18.72 4.76
C ALA A 306 2.55 -19.76 3.67
N TYR A 307 3.53 -19.45 2.82
CA TYR A 307 4.03 -20.38 1.81
C TYR A 307 4.69 -21.62 2.43
N VAL A 308 5.54 -21.42 3.45
CA VAL A 308 6.22 -22.52 4.17
C VAL A 308 5.22 -23.36 4.95
N GLU A 309 4.21 -22.74 5.57
CA GLU A 309 3.12 -23.43 6.27
C GLU A 309 2.36 -24.37 5.32
N HIS A 310 1.98 -23.88 4.13
CA HIS A 310 1.31 -24.68 3.10
C HIS A 310 2.12 -25.92 2.66
N HIS A 311 3.45 -25.82 2.60
CA HIS A 311 4.33 -26.92 2.20
C HIS A 311 4.71 -27.85 3.37
N GLY A 312 4.33 -27.53 4.61
CA GLY A 312 4.59 -28.30 5.84
C GLY A 312 6.07 -28.41 6.24
N SER A 313 7.01 -28.07 5.36
CA SER A 313 8.44 -28.11 5.66
C SER A 313 9.30 -27.09 4.94
N LEU A 314 10.30 -26.56 5.65
CA LEU A 314 11.32 -25.68 5.08
C LEU A 314 11.99 -26.30 3.85
N GLY A 315 12.39 -27.58 3.90
CA GLY A 315 12.99 -28.25 2.74
C GLY A 315 12.06 -28.29 1.52
N ALA A 316 10.81 -28.71 1.70
CA ALA A 316 9.82 -28.74 0.61
C ALA A 316 9.47 -27.33 0.10
N ALA A 317 9.38 -26.36 1.00
CA ALA A 317 9.17 -24.96 0.63
C ALA A 317 10.34 -24.42 -0.20
N MET A 318 11.59 -24.69 0.18
CA MET A 318 12.75 -24.25 -0.60
C MET A 318 12.79 -24.88 -2.00
N GLU A 319 12.38 -26.15 -2.14
CA GLU A 319 12.26 -26.78 -3.47
C GLU A 319 11.14 -26.15 -4.30
N GLY A 320 9.98 -25.91 -3.70
CA GLY A 320 8.90 -25.22 -4.40
C GLY A 320 9.26 -23.77 -4.77
N LEU A 321 10.04 -23.05 -3.97
CA LEU A 321 10.59 -21.74 -4.35
C LEU A 321 11.54 -21.82 -5.55
N LYS A 322 12.31 -22.90 -5.67
CA LYS A 322 13.18 -23.16 -6.82
C LYS A 322 12.36 -23.39 -8.09
N GLU A 323 11.29 -24.18 -8.00
CA GLU A 323 10.33 -24.36 -9.10
C GLU A 323 9.66 -23.05 -9.50
N LEU A 324 9.23 -22.26 -8.52
CA LEU A 324 8.64 -20.93 -8.73
C LEU A 324 9.60 -20.00 -9.47
N ALA A 325 10.86 -19.92 -9.01
CA ALA A 325 11.88 -19.10 -9.65
C ALA A 325 12.12 -19.54 -11.11
N SER A 326 12.19 -20.86 -11.34
CA SER A 326 12.34 -21.42 -12.69
C SER A 326 11.16 -21.05 -13.59
N SER A 327 9.93 -21.23 -13.10
CA SER A 327 8.71 -20.93 -13.85
C SER A 327 8.60 -19.44 -14.20
N ILE A 328 8.89 -18.55 -13.25
CA ILE A 328 8.88 -17.09 -13.49
C ILE A 328 9.88 -16.72 -14.59
N VAL A 329 11.12 -17.21 -14.50
CA VAL A 329 12.16 -16.88 -15.49
C VAL A 329 11.79 -17.45 -16.86
N LYS A 330 11.49 -18.74 -16.96
CA LYS A 330 11.22 -19.42 -18.24
C LYS A 330 9.98 -18.89 -18.94
N THR A 331 8.86 -18.74 -18.23
CA THR A 331 7.61 -18.19 -18.80
C THR A 331 7.82 -16.77 -19.30
N ARG A 332 8.65 -15.98 -18.61
CA ARG A 332 8.97 -14.62 -19.03
C ARG A 332 9.86 -14.60 -20.27
N LEU A 333 10.92 -15.40 -20.34
CA LEU A 333 11.74 -15.50 -21.55
C LEU A 333 10.88 -15.88 -22.78
N LYS A 334 10.02 -16.88 -22.62
CA LYS A 334 9.06 -17.31 -23.65
C LYS A 334 8.14 -16.20 -24.12
N ALA A 335 7.55 -15.44 -23.20
CA ALA A 335 6.64 -14.35 -23.54
C ALA A 335 7.31 -13.20 -24.31
N PHE A 336 8.64 -13.07 -24.22
CA PHE A 336 9.44 -12.11 -24.98
C PHE A 336 10.12 -12.72 -26.22
N GLY A 337 9.72 -13.94 -26.62
CA GLY A 337 10.13 -14.56 -27.87
C GLY A 337 11.49 -15.25 -27.83
N LEU A 338 12.04 -15.53 -26.65
CA LEU A 338 13.24 -16.34 -26.50
C LEU A 338 12.85 -17.83 -26.46
N ASP A 339 13.55 -18.65 -27.24
CA ASP A 339 13.33 -20.09 -27.36
C ASP A 339 13.71 -20.82 -26.05
N GLU A 340 12.89 -21.79 -25.65
CA GLU A 340 13.10 -22.63 -24.46
C GLU A 340 14.35 -23.51 -24.58
N SER A 341 14.81 -23.77 -25.81
CA SER A 341 16.04 -24.54 -26.08
C SER A 341 17.32 -23.82 -25.64
N ILE A 342 17.28 -22.50 -25.42
CA ILE A 342 18.42 -21.69 -25.05
C ILE A 342 18.43 -21.51 -23.53
N SER A 343 19.18 -22.38 -22.84
CA SER A 343 19.41 -22.20 -21.41
C SER A 343 20.19 -20.89 -21.15
N LEU A 344 19.58 -20.03 -20.33
CA LEU A 344 20.17 -18.77 -19.88
C LEU A 344 21.40 -18.99 -18.99
N PHE A 345 21.43 -20.10 -18.27
CA PHE A 345 22.46 -20.44 -17.29
C PHE A 345 23.39 -21.54 -17.83
N GLU A 346 24.63 -21.56 -17.34
CA GLU A 346 25.54 -22.69 -17.61
C GLU A 346 25.13 -23.92 -16.79
N ASP A 347 24.69 -23.71 -15.55
CA ASP A 347 24.13 -24.72 -14.65
C ASP A 347 22.78 -24.18 -14.11
N GLU A 348 21.67 -24.71 -14.64
CA GLU A 348 20.33 -24.28 -14.23
C GLU A 348 20.01 -24.65 -12.79
N ASP A 349 20.44 -25.83 -12.34
CA ASP A 349 20.04 -26.36 -11.05
C ASP A 349 20.65 -25.54 -9.91
N SER A 350 21.97 -25.33 -9.96
CA SER A 350 22.66 -24.47 -9.00
C SER A 350 22.20 -23.02 -9.12
N ALA A 351 21.92 -22.52 -10.32
CA ALA A 351 21.44 -21.14 -10.49
C ALA A 351 20.07 -20.96 -9.84
N PHE A 352 19.10 -21.83 -10.09
CA PHE A 352 17.78 -21.71 -9.50
C PHE A 352 17.77 -21.96 -7.99
N GLU A 353 18.69 -22.76 -7.46
CA GLU A 353 18.91 -22.89 -6.02
C GLU A 353 19.37 -21.58 -5.38
N ASP A 354 20.36 -20.90 -5.97
CA ASP A 354 20.87 -19.63 -5.44
C ASP A 354 19.86 -18.47 -5.67
N LEU A 355 19.11 -18.51 -6.77
CA LEU A 355 18.02 -17.57 -7.06
C LEU A 355 16.84 -17.74 -6.10
N SER A 356 16.48 -18.98 -5.72
CA SER A 356 15.39 -19.20 -4.75
C SER A 356 15.79 -18.73 -3.36
N LYS A 357 17.02 -19.02 -2.92
CA LYS A 357 17.58 -18.53 -1.65
C LYS A 357 17.69 -17.01 -1.57
N SER A 358 18.07 -16.34 -2.65
CA SER A 358 18.18 -14.87 -2.66
C SER A 358 16.83 -14.17 -2.80
N SER A 359 15.88 -14.75 -3.52
CA SER A 359 14.59 -14.09 -3.75
C SER A 359 13.57 -14.37 -2.66
N MET A 360 13.62 -15.54 -2.00
CA MET A 360 12.72 -15.89 -0.89
C MET A 360 11.23 -15.63 -1.20
N GLY A 361 10.83 -16.00 -2.42
CA GLY A 361 9.46 -15.80 -2.91
C GLY A 361 9.12 -14.37 -3.34
N VAL A 362 10.11 -13.49 -3.51
CA VAL A 362 9.94 -12.10 -3.99
C VAL A 362 10.37 -12.00 -5.47
N PRO A 363 9.43 -12.02 -6.44
CA PRO A 363 9.76 -11.95 -7.87
C PRO A 363 10.58 -10.72 -8.28
N ARG A 364 10.44 -9.59 -7.57
CA ARG A 364 11.23 -8.39 -7.83
C ARG A 364 12.72 -8.62 -7.57
N THR A 365 13.07 -9.25 -6.45
CA THR A 365 14.45 -9.58 -6.09
C THR A 365 15.04 -10.56 -7.10
N LEU A 366 14.27 -11.59 -7.49
CA LEU A 366 14.64 -12.52 -8.57
C LEU A 366 15.00 -11.76 -9.86
N GLY A 367 14.16 -10.80 -10.27
CA GLY A 367 14.39 -9.97 -11.44
C GLY A 367 15.66 -9.11 -11.37
N ILE A 368 15.96 -8.54 -10.20
CA ILE A 368 17.19 -7.76 -9.96
C ILE A 368 18.42 -8.66 -10.08
N VAL A 369 18.44 -9.81 -9.39
CA VAL A 369 19.58 -10.74 -9.41
C VAL A 369 19.86 -11.23 -10.83
N VAL A 370 18.83 -11.68 -11.56
CA VAL A 370 18.98 -12.16 -12.95
C VAL A 370 19.43 -11.04 -13.89
N LYS A 371 18.90 -9.82 -13.74
CA LYS A 371 19.30 -8.65 -14.54
C LYS A 371 20.80 -8.36 -14.36
N GLU A 372 21.27 -8.27 -13.12
CA GLU A 372 22.67 -7.91 -12.86
C GLU A 372 23.63 -9.05 -13.20
N ALA A 373 23.22 -10.31 -13.01
CA ALA A 373 23.96 -11.47 -13.48
C ALA A 373 24.10 -11.46 -15.01
N TRP A 374 23.02 -11.17 -15.74
CA TRP A 374 23.03 -11.04 -17.19
C TRP A 374 23.90 -9.88 -17.67
N ASN A 375 23.77 -8.69 -17.06
CA ASN A 375 24.58 -7.53 -17.40
C ASN A 375 26.08 -7.85 -17.29
N ARG A 376 26.49 -8.54 -16.21
CA ARG A 376 27.88 -8.96 -16.01
C ARG A 376 28.34 -9.95 -17.08
N ALA A 377 27.51 -10.92 -17.44
CA ALA A 377 27.81 -11.88 -18.50
C ALA A 377 28.01 -11.17 -19.86
N VAL A 378 27.11 -10.23 -20.21
CA VAL A 378 27.17 -9.45 -21.45
C VAL A 378 28.42 -8.57 -21.51
N ILE A 379 28.79 -7.89 -20.42
CA ILE A 379 30.02 -7.07 -20.34
C ILE A 379 31.27 -7.94 -20.59
N GLN A 380 31.23 -9.20 -20.21
CA GLN A 380 32.29 -10.18 -20.46
C GLN A 380 32.16 -10.88 -21.81
N ASN A 381 31.28 -10.42 -22.70
CA ASN A 381 30.99 -10.98 -24.02
C ASN A 381 30.55 -12.46 -23.97
N ARG A 382 29.82 -12.86 -22.92
CA ARG A 382 29.27 -14.22 -22.77
C ARG A 382 27.78 -14.25 -23.05
N SER A 383 27.32 -15.36 -23.63
CA SER A 383 25.91 -15.63 -23.94
C SER A 383 25.16 -16.40 -22.85
N LYS A 384 25.88 -16.90 -21.83
CA LYS A 384 25.32 -17.63 -20.68
C LYS A 384 25.80 -17.06 -19.35
N ILE A 385 24.92 -17.14 -18.36
CA ILE A 385 25.15 -16.73 -16.98
C ILE A 385 25.86 -17.87 -16.23
N LYS A 386 27.00 -17.55 -15.62
CA LYS A 386 27.77 -18.47 -14.75
C LYS A 386 27.33 -18.32 -13.30
N LYS A 387 27.67 -19.30 -12.47
CA LYS A 387 27.50 -19.19 -11.01
C LYS A 387 28.06 -17.90 -10.41
N ALA A 388 29.28 -17.51 -10.82
CA ALA A 388 29.91 -16.28 -10.36
C ALA A 388 29.13 -14.99 -10.77
N ASP A 389 28.31 -15.03 -11.81
CA ASP A 389 27.43 -13.92 -12.19
C ASP A 389 26.17 -13.89 -11.33
N VAL A 390 25.59 -15.06 -11.03
CA VAL A 390 24.49 -15.18 -10.07
C VAL A 390 24.94 -14.65 -8.70
N ASP A 391 26.09 -15.10 -8.20
CA ASP A 391 26.68 -14.62 -6.94
C ASP A 391 26.85 -13.09 -6.92
N TYR A 392 27.20 -12.50 -8.06
CA TYR A 392 27.30 -11.04 -8.20
C TYR A 392 25.93 -10.37 -8.13
N GLY A 393 24.92 -10.90 -8.82
CA GLY A 393 23.56 -10.39 -8.74
C GLY A 393 22.99 -10.49 -7.31
N VAL A 394 23.26 -11.60 -6.60
CA VAL A 394 22.84 -11.80 -5.21
C VAL A 394 23.48 -10.75 -4.30
N LYS A 395 24.81 -10.59 -4.38
CA LYS A 395 25.54 -9.55 -3.62
C LYS A 395 25.06 -8.14 -3.98
N TYR A 396 24.76 -7.88 -5.25
CA TYR A 396 24.24 -6.58 -5.67
C TYR A 396 22.93 -6.24 -4.97
N ALA A 397 21.95 -7.16 -5.03
CA ALA A 397 20.63 -6.94 -4.44
C ALA A 397 20.73 -6.75 -2.91
N SER A 398 21.48 -7.62 -2.25
CA SER A 398 21.73 -7.56 -0.80
C SER A 398 22.40 -6.26 -0.37
N LYS A 399 23.44 -5.82 -1.08
CA LYS A 399 24.10 -4.53 -0.82
C LYS A 399 23.18 -3.35 -1.07
N ALA A 400 22.35 -3.39 -2.09
CA ALA A 400 21.39 -2.32 -2.36
C ALA A 400 20.42 -2.17 -1.19
N TYR A 401 19.89 -3.27 -0.68
CA TYR A 401 19.02 -3.32 0.49
C TYR A 401 19.72 -2.83 1.76
N LEU A 402 20.94 -3.30 2.03
CA LEU A 402 21.73 -2.85 3.17
C LEU A 402 22.04 -1.35 3.09
N LYS A 403 22.46 -0.85 1.92
CA LYS A 403 22.71 0.58 1.70
C LYS A 403 21.45 1.42 1.95
N GLN A 404 20.29 0.97 1.48
CA GLN A 404 19.02 1.63 1.75
C GLN A 404 18.72 1.68 3.26
N PHE A 405 18.90 0.58 3.98
CA PHE A 405 18.73 0.54 5.43
C PHE A 405 19.68 1.51 6.15
N LEU A 406 20.99 1.41 5.87
CA LEU A 406 22.02 2.24 6.50
C LEU A 406 21.81 3.73 6.26
N GLY A 407 21.48 4.11 5.02
CA GLY A 407 21.21 5.51 4.68
C GLY A 407 19.91 6.05 5.27
N ALA A 408 18.96 5.17 5.61
CA ALA A 408 17.72 5.55 6.27
C ALA A 408 17.92 5.76 7.77
N CYS A 409 18.84 5.05 8.42
CA CYS A 409 19.13 5.23 9.84
C CYS A 409 19.49 6.67 10.19
N GLY A 410 18.92 7.15 11.30
CA GLY A 410 19.13 8.49 11.85
C GLY A 410 18.34 9.60 11.15
N VAL A 411 17.67 9.32 10.03
CA VAL A 411 16.92 10.32 9.24
C VAL A 411 15.53 9.88 8.88
N ALA A 412 15.35 8.63 8.47
CA ALA A 412 14.05 8.07 8.16
C ALA A 412 13.71 6.91 9.11
N ILE A 413 14.69 6.23 9.70
CA ILE A 413 14.40 5.26 10.76
C ILE A 413 15.24 5.58 11.99
N PRO A 414 14.77 5.25 13.21
CA PRO A 414 15.54 5.49 14.42
C PRO A 414 16.92 4.82 14.35
N GLN A 415 17.95 5.54 14.81
CA GLN A 415 19.35 5.11 14.71
C GLN A 415 19.62 3.76 15.39
N PHE A 416 18.93 3.46 16.50
CA PHE A 416 19.10 2.22 17.26
C PHE A 416 18.81 0.95 16.45
N ASN A 417 18.11 1.05 15.31
CA ASN A 417 17.90 -0.10 14.44
C ASN A 417 19.22 -0.62 13.85
N LEU A 418 20.20 0.27 13.65
CA LEU A 418 21.55 -0.15 13.27
C LEU A 418 22.19 -1.02 14.34
N ASP A 419 22.04 -0.65 15.61
CA ASP A 419 22.58 -1.42 16.73
C ASP A 419 21.92 -2.80 16.84
N ILE A 420 20.60 -2.89 16.57
CA ILE A 420 19.87 -4.17 16.48
C ILE A 420 20.46 -5.03 15.36
N TRP A 421 20.63 -4.45 14.16
CA TRP A 421 21.21 -5.15 13.01
C TRP A 421 22.60 -5.70 13.32
N ASP A 422 23.48 -4.85 13.84
CA ASP A 422 24.86 -5.22 14.16
C ASP A 422 24.91 -6.29 15.25
N GLY A 423 24.07 -6.19 16.27
CA GLY A 423 23.95 -7.21 17.32
C GLY A 423 23.57 -8.59 16.78
N LEU A 424 22.54 -8.64 15.94
CA LEU A 424 22.07 -9.89 15.30
C LEU A 424 23.16 -10.48 14.38
N LEU A 425 23.78 -9.67 13.53
CA LEU A 425 24.81 -10.15 12.60
C LEU A 425 26.07 -10.63 13.34
N GLN A 426 26.54 -9.89 14.34
CA GLN A 426 27.68 -10.30 15.16
C GLN A 426 27.39 -11.61 15.89
N ARG A 427 26.15 -11.81 16.36
CA ARG A 427 25.73 -13.06 16.97
C ARG A 427 25.80 -14.22 15.98
N ALA A 428 25.30 -14.04 14.76
CA ALA A 428 25.39 -15.05 13.69
C ALA A 428 26.84 -15.40 13.32
N VAL A 429 27.71 -14.40 13.20
CA VAL A 429 29.14 -14.60 12.93
C VAL A 429 29.82 -15.37 14.07
N LYS A 430 29.47 -15.09 15.33
CA LYS A 430 29.98 -15.87 16.49
C LYS A 430 29.50 -17.32 16.45
N GLU A 431 28.23 -17.57 16.12
CA GLU A 431 27.70 -18.94 16.02
C GLU A 431 28.30 -19.73 14.86
N ARG A 432 28.56 -19.08 13.72
CA ARG A 432 29.27 -19.66 12.58
C ARG A 432 30.61 -20.25 13.00
N VAL A 433 31.39 -19.54 13.82
CA VAL A 433 32.74 -19.98 14.27
C VAL A 433 32.66 -21.21 15.18
N LYS A 434 31.55 -21.42 15.89
CA LYS A 434 31.37 -22.53 16.84
C LYS A 434 30.97 -23.85 16.18
N SER A 435 30.65 -23.86 14.89
CA SER A 435 30.13 -25.03 14.18
C SER A 435 31.04 -25.41 13.03
N GLU A 436 31.49 -26.67 12.96
CA GLU A 436 32.22 -27.20 11.80
C GLU A 436 31.40 -27.10 10.51
N SER A 437 30.06 -27.15 10.62
CA SER A 437 29.17 -26.96 9.48
C SER A 437 29.01 -25.50 9.03
N GLY A 438 29.38 -24.51 9.86
CA GLY A 438 29.22 -23.08 9.58
C GLY A 438 27.77 -22.58 9.43
N GLY A 439 26.76 -23.42 9.67
CA GLY A 439 25.34 -23.08 9.51
C GLY A 439 24.85 -22.14 10.61
N ALA A 440 24.68 -20.86 10.28
CA ALA A 440 24.19 -19.82 11.20
C ALA A 440 23.31 -18.77 10.48
N SER A 441 22.69 -19.14 9.36
CA SER A 441 21.86 -18.24 8.56
C SER A 441 20.47 -18.00 9.14
N HIS A 442 20.06 -18.74 10.16
CA HIS A 442 18.73 -18.65 10.78
C HIS A 442 18.83 -18.32 12.27
N PHE A 443 17.82 -17.63 12.79
CA PHE A 443 17.67 -17.34 14.21
C PHE A 443 16.19 -17.37 14.64
N LEU A 444 15.98 -17.54 15.94
CA LEU A 444 14.68 -17.54 16.59
C LEU A 444 14.55 -16.29 17.45
N ALA A 445 13.37 -15.69 17.43
CA ALA A 445 13.02 -14.57 18.32
C ALA A 445 11.60 -14.73 18.85
N LEU A 446 11.35 -14.25 20.06
CA LEU A 446 10.01 -14.20 20.65
C LEU A 446 9.08 -13.28 19.82
N PRO A 447 7.78 -13.62 19.69
CA PRO A 447 6.83 -12.81 18.92
C PRO A 447 6.73 -11.35 19.37
N GLU A 448 6.93 -11.08 20.66
CA GLU A 448 6.95 -9.71 21.20
C GLU A 448 8.07 -8.82 20.61
N HIS A 449 9.12 -9.43 20.05
CA HIS A 449 10.22 -8.71 19.41
C HIS A 449 9.99 -8.42 17.92
N GLU A 450 8.88 -8.86 17.33
CA GLU A 450 8.57 -8.63 15.91
C GLU A 450 8.60 -7.16 15.52
N SER A 451 8.07 -6.29 16.39
CA SER A 451 8.09 -4.83 16.19
C SER A 451 9.50 -4.25 16.07
N LYS A 452 10.49 -4.86 16.72
CA LYS A 452 11.91 -4.48 16.66
C LYS A 452 12.58 -4.89 15.36
N LEU A 453 12.06 -5.95 14.74
CA LEU A 453 12.59 -6.54 13.52
C LEU A 453 11.93 -5.96 12.25
N LYS A 454 10.84 -5.20 12.41
CA LYS A 454 10.04 -4.62 11.31
C LYS A 454 10.89 -3.94 10.23
N TRP A 455 11.85 -3.09 10.61
CA TRP A 455 12.66 -2.36 9.63
C TRP A 455 13.61 -3.30 8.86
N LEU A 456 14.27 -4.23 9.56
CA LEU A 456 15.13 -5.23 8.93
C LEU A 456 14.33 -6.11 7.95
N HIS A 457 13.09 -6.44 8.31
CA HIS A 457 12.15 -7.17 7.46
C HIS A 457 11.76 -6.35 6.21
N MET A 458 11.40 -5.07 6.40
CA MET A 458 11.02 -4.16 5.32
C MET A 458 12.13 -3.96 4.26
N PHE A 459 13.39 -3.94 4.69
CA PHE A 459 14.55 -3.85 3.80
C PHE A 459 15.04 -5.19 3.25
N PHE A 460 14.39 -6.32 3.54
CA PHE A 460 14.85 -7.66 3.12
C PHE A 460 16.25 -8.02 3.65
N LEU A 461 16.63 -7.54 4.83
CA LEU A 461 17.87 -8.00 5.50
C LEU A 461 17.66 -9.32 6.25
N ILE A 462 16.42 -9.53 6.67
CA ILE A 462 15.92 -10.77 7.26
C ILE A 462 14.58 -11.15 6.65
N HIS A 463 14.24 -12.43 6.70
CA HIS A 463 12.97 -12.97 6.22
C HIS A 463 12.32 -13.80 7.33
N LEU A 464 11.04 -13.54 7.61
CA LEU A 464 10.23 -14.44 8.42
C LEU A 464 9.95 -15.72 7.62
N ILE A 465 10.28 -16.86 8.20
CA ILE A 465 10.17 -18.19 7.58
C ILE A 465 8.98 -18.96 8.14
N GLU A 466 8.77 -18.90 9.45
CA GLU A 466 7.68 -19.63 10.13
C GLU A 466 7.35 -18.95 11.45
N SER A 467 6.07 -18.71 11.69
CA SER A 467 5.57 -18.14 12.95
C SER A 467 5.22 -19.24 13.95
N GLY A 468 5.41 -18.95 15.25
CA GLY A 468 4.86 -19.79 16.32
C GLY A 468 5.51 -21.17 16.50
N ARG A 469 6.82 -21.30 16.26
CA ARG A 469 7.56 -22.57 16.35
C ARG A 469 8.06 -22.82 17.77
N THR A 470 7.68 -23.94 18.37
CA THR A 470 8.17 -24.33 19.71
C THR A 470 9.59 -24.89 19.64
N THR A 471 10.48 -24.44 20.53
CA THR A 471 11.85 -24.97 20.61
C THR A 471 11.91 -26.36 21.27
N LYS A 472 13.00 -27.10 21.08
CA LYS A 472 13.15 -28.46 21.65
C LYS A 472 13.22 -28.49 23.19
N LYS A 473 13.66 -27.39 23.83
CA LYS A 473 13.95 -27.34 25.28
C LYS A 473 13.00 -26.43 26.06
N GLU A 474 12.57 -25.32 25.49
CA GLU A 474 11.64 -24.39 26.11
C GLU A 474 10.28 -24.50 25.43
N LYS A 475 9.19 -24.48 26.23
CA LYS A 475 7.80 -24.46 25.75
C LYS A 475 7.39 -23.12 25.14
N GLU A 476 8.33 -22.19 24.98
CA GLU A 476 8.05 -20.89 24.38
C GLU A 476 8.00 -20.99 22.86
N SER A 477 6.98 -20.33 22.31
CA SER A 477 6.74 -20.24 20.87
C SER A 477 7.54 -19.08 20.31
N ARG A 478 8.41 -19.34 19.33
CA ARG A 478 9.29 -18.34 18.71
C ARG A 478 9.06 -18.30 17.21
N ASN A 479 9.26 -17.12 16.63
CA ASN A 479 9.26 -16.93 15.19
C ASN A 479 10.66 -17.27 14.64
N LEU A 480 10.67 -17.98 13.52
CA LEU A 480 11.89 -18.37 12.82
C LEU A 480 12.19 -17.36 11.70
N TYR A 481 13.36 -16.75 11.78
CA TYR A 481 13.88 -15.82 10.78
C TYR A 481 15.11 -16.39 10.09
N ALA A 482 15.36 -15.94 8.86
CA ALA A 482 16.59 -16.15 8.13
C ALA A 482 17.22 -14.81 7.77
N PHE A 483 18.55 -14.71 7.81
CA PHE A 483 19.27 -13.62 7.17
C PHE A 483 19.16 -13.75 5.65
N ASP A 484 19.16 -12.62 4.95
CA ASP A 484 19.25 -12.61 3.49
C ASP A 484 20.46 -13.41 3.00
N PHE A 485 20.28 -14.10 1.86
CA PHE A 485 21.30 -15.00 1.33
C PHE A 485 22.57 -14.24 0.94
N GLY A 486 22.46 -13.02 0.41
CA GLY A 486 23.62 -12.20 0.09
C GLY A 486 24.39 -11.76 1.34
N VAL A 487 23.68 -11.44 2.43
CA VAL A 487 24.31 -11.17 3.74
C VAL A 487 25.11 -12.38 4.19
N CYS A 488 24.56 -13.58 4.04
CA CYS A 488 25.23 -14.81 4.40
C CYS A 488 26.53 -15.01 3.59
N ILE A 489 26.47 -14.81 2.27
CA ILE A 489 27.66 -14.92 1.40
C ILE A 489 28.73 -13.91 1.79
N GLU A 490 28.36 -12.65 2.04
CA GLU A 490 29.32 -11.59 2.38
C GLU A 490 30.02 -11.82 3.71
N ASN A 491 29.32 -12.47 4.64
CA ASN A 491 29.82 -12.78 5.97
C ASN A 491 30.32 -14.23 6.09
N ASN A 492 30.47 -14.96 4.99
CA ASN A 492 30.87 -16.37 4.98
C ASN A 492 30.02 -17.27 5.90
N ILE A 493 28.74 -16.95 6.09
CA ILE A 493 27.79 -17.74 6.87
C ILE A 493 27.18 -18.78 5.93
N LYS A 494 27.20 -20.06 6.30
CA LYS A 494 26.57 -21.10 5.48
C LYS A 494 25.05 -21.00 5.60
N TYR A 495 24.36 -21.00 4.46
CA TYR A 495 22.91 -21.05 4.40
C TYR A 495 22.42 -22.49 4.64
N ASP A 496 21.70 -22.72 5.74
CA ASP A 496 21.28 -24.06 6.15
C ASP A 496 19.76 -24.24 6.05
N THR A 497 19.30 -25.38 5.53
CA THR A 497 17.88 -25.73 5.40
C THR A 497 17.48 -26.89 6.32
N ASP A 498 18.40 -27.43 7.12
CA ASP A 498 18.11 -28.51 8.06
C ASP A 498 17.27 -28.00 9.24
N LYS A 499 16.00 -28.42 9.25
CA LYS A 499 15.05 -28.15 10.32
C LYS A 499 15.54 -28.50 11.72
N ASN A 500 16.38 -29.52 11.88
CA ASN A 500 16.87 -29.97 13.18
C ASN A 500 17.97 -29.07 13.75
N LEU A 501 18.83 -28.54 12.88
CA LEU A 501 19.86 -27.58 13.24
C LEU A 501 19.21 -26.26 13.68
N VAL A 502 18.27 -25.77 12.87
CA VAL A 502 17.63 -24.46 13.04
C VAL A 502 16.69 -24.39 14.27
N ARG A 503 16.34 -25.53 14.88
CA ARG A 503 15.54 -25.61 16.14
C ARG A 503 16.36 -25.56 17.43
N GLN A 504 17.68 -25.45 17.33
CA GLN A 504 18.54 -25.48 18.50
C GLN A 504 18.50 -24.15 19.26
N GLN A 505 18.47 -24.22 20.60
CA GLN A 505 18.40 -23.07 21.50
C GLN A 505 19.53 -22.05 21.27
N ARG A 506 20.70 -22.48 20.77
CA ARG A 506 21.82 -21.59 20.45
C ARG A 506 21.46 -20.50 19.42
N PHE A 507 20.39 -20.72 18.65
CA PHE A 507 19.86 -19.79 17.66
C PHE A 507 18.74 -18.88 18.20
N ALA A 508 18.37 -18.98 19.48
CA ALA A 508 17.48 -18.00 20.12
C ALA A 508 18.27 -16.71 20.40
N TYR A 509 17.91 -15.63 19.72
CA TYR A 509 18.62 -14.33 19.74
C TYR A 509 17.87 -13.28 20.56
N ASP A 510 17.01 -13.71 21.48
CA ASP A 510 16.26 -12.82 22.37
C ASP A 510 17.22 -11.94 23.20
N ASP A 511 18.39 -12.46 23.57
CA ASP A 511 19.46 -11.73 24.26
C ASP A 511 19.97 -10.51 23.49
N CYS A 512 19.93 -10.55 22.16
CA CYS A 512 20.31 -9.43 21.29
C CYS A 512 19.21 -8.36 21.23
N LEU A 513 17.97 -8.71 21.53
CA LEU A 513 16.80 -7.84 21.37
C LEU A 513 16.31 -7.23 22.69
N GLN A 514 16.49 -7.94 23.81
CA GLN A 514 16.14 -7.49 25.16
C GLN A 514 16.71 -6.12 25.56
N PRO A 515 17.96 -5.75 25.22
CA PRO A 515 18.51 -4.42 25.55
C PRO A 515 17.65 -3.26 25.01
N PHE A 516 16.89 -3.50 23.95
CA PHE A 516 16.04 -2.51 23.30
C PHE A 516 14.59 -2.51 23.82
N ASP A 517 14.20 -3.39 24.76
CA ASP A 517 12.82 -3.47 25.29
C ASP A 517 12.29 -2.10 25.73
N HIS A 518 13.13 -1.32 26.41
CA HIS A 518 12.79 0.01 26.92
C HIS A 518 12.43 1.03 25.82
N LEU A 519 12.82 0.78 24.56
CA LEU A 519 12.52 1.60 23.39
C LEU A 519 11.22 1.20 22.69
N PHE A 520 10.54 0.14 23.13
CA PHE A 520 9.33 -0.40 22.50
C PHE A 520 8.14 -0.51 23.47
N GLN A 521 8.28 0.03 24.69
CA GLN A 521 7.20 0.08 25.67
C GLN A 521 6.14 1.11 25.22
N ARG A 522 4.89 0.66 25.01
CA ARG A 522 3.77 1.49 24.51
C ARG A 522 3.42 2.70 25.37
N ASN A 523 3.82 2.70 26.65
CA ASN A 523 3.48 3.73 27.63
C ASN A 523 4.74 4.42 28.18
N LYS A 524 5.69 4.79 27.32
CA LYS A 524 6.83 5.59 27.79
C LYS A 524 6.37 7.04 27.97
N GLU A 525 6.34 7.50 29.22
CA GLU A 525 6.10 8.92 29.51
C GLU A 525 7.15 9.78 28.79
N PRO A 526 6.75 10.92 28.19
CA PRO A 526 7.67 11.88 27.61
C PRO A 526 8.80 12.22 28.58
N GLU A 527 10.03 12.18 28.10
CA GLU A 527 11.23 12.55 28.86
C GLU A 527 11.71 13.94 28.43
N PHE A 528 12.23 14.70 29.38
CA PHE A 528 12.71 16.07 29.21
C PHE A 528 14.11 16.19 29.80
N LYS A 529 15.05 16.76 29.05
CA LYS A 529 16.43 16.91 29.48
C LYS A 529 16.75 18.38 29.75
N CYS A 530 17.35 18.67 30.90
CA CYS A 530 17.93 19.98 31.13
C CYS A 530 19.25 20.11 30.35
N PRO A 531 19.42 21.13 29.48
CA PRO A 531 20.67 21.30 28.75
C PRO A 531 21.82 21.76 29.65
N ASN A 532 21.53 22.35 30.81
CA ASN A 532 22.53 22.86 31.75
C ASN A 532 23.01 21.76 32.73
N CYS A 533 22.15 21.24 33.61
CA CYS A 533 22.54 20.19 34.57
C CYS A 533 22.45 18.76 34.05
N GLN A 534 22.03 18.55 32.78
CA GLN A 534 21.92 17.23 32.13
C GLN A 534 20.97 16.24 32.81
N THR A 535 20.20 16.66 33.83
CA THR A 535 19.20 15.82 34.50
C THR A 535 18.04 15.54 33.55
N ILE A 536 17.60 14.29 33.51
CA ILE A 536 16.44 13.81 32.73
C ILE A 536 15.25 13.72 33.67
N TYR A 537 14.13 14.28 33.27
CA TYR A 537 12.85 14.27 33.98
C TYR A 537 11.79 13.55 33.14
N ARG A 538 10.89 12.80 33.77
CA ARG A 538 9.69 12.26 33.13
C ARG A 538 8.54 13.26 33.21
N GLU A 539 7.56 13.16 32.32
CA GLU A 539 6.35 14.02 32.37
C GLU A 539 5.66 13.99 33.75
N SER A 540 5.56 12.81 34.38
CA SER A 540 5.01 12.68 35.73
C SER A 540 5.78 13.46 36.80
N GLU A 541 7.10 13.61 36.64
CA GLU A 541 7.97 14.33 37.57
C GLU A 541 7.87 15.86 37.39
N LEU A 542 7.35 16.31 36.25
CA LEU A 542 7.15 17.73 35.93
C LEU A 542 5.70 18.19 36.15
N LEU A 543 4.78 17.26 36.41
CA LEU A 543 3.37 17.55 36.66
C LEU A 543 3.12 17.99 38.12
N ILE A 544 2.79 19.26 38.31
CA ILE A 544 2.33 19.79 39.60
C ILE A 544 0.82 19.56 39.71
N GLY A 545 0.42 18.86 40.77
CA GLY A 545 -0.99 18.57 41.07
C GLY A 545 -1.72 17.75 40.00
N GLY A 546 -0.97 17.04 39.15
CA GLY A 546 -1.49 16.23 38.05
C GLY A 546 -2.12 17.02 36.90
N LYS A 547 -1.91 18.35 36.83
CA LYS A 547 -2.58 19.21 35.83
C LYS A 547 -1.67 20.23 35.14
N ILE A 548 -0.60 20.68 35.80
CA ILE A 548 0.27 21.75 35.27
C ILE A 548 1.66 21.18 35.03
N MET A 549 2.13 21.21 33.79
CA MET A 549 3.45 20.72 33.41
C MET A 549 4.50 21.85 33.52
N LEU A 550 5.63 21.57 34.19
CA LEU A 550 6.76 22.47 34.31
C LEU A 550 7.64 22.45 33.06
N ASN A 551 7.73 23.57 32.36
CA ASN A 551 8.57 23.70 31.16
C ASN A 551 10.06 23.97 31.45
N PHE A 552 10.45 24.04 32.73
CA PHE A 552 11.82 24.39 33.16
C PHE A 552 12.33 23.44 34.23
N CYS A 553 13.65 23.29 34.31
CA CYS A 553 14.34 22.40 35.23
C CYS A 553 14.14 22.86 36.68
N PRO A 554 13.59 22.02 37.58
CA PRO A 554 13.40 22.38 38.99
C PRO A 554 14.69 22.77 39.72
N LYS A 555 15.85 22.28 39.27
CA LYS A 555 17.16 22.52 39.91
C LYS A 555 17.80 23.84 39.53
N ASP A 556 17.74 24.22 38.25
CA ASP A 556 18.52 25.33 37.71
C ASP A 556 17.69 26.34 36.90
N LYS A 557 16.37 26.11 36.78
CA LYS A 557 15.39 26.95 36.06
C LYS A 557 15.68 27.13 34.57
N THR A 558 16.55 26.33 33.98
CA THR A 558 16.77 26.32 32.53
C THR A 558 15.57 25.69 31.84
N ASP A 559 15.15 26.24 30.70
CA ASP A 559 14.10 25.63 29.89
C ASP A 559 14.48 24.19 29.54
N LEU A 560 13.54 23.27 29.78
CA LEU A 560 13.72 21.87 29.46
C LEU A 560 13.56 21.68 27.96
N VAL A 561 14.50 20.96 27.36
CA VAL A 561 14.32 20.48 26.00
C VAL A 561 13.67 19.09 26.07
N PRO A 562 12.60 18.83 25.30
CA PRO A 562 12.10 17.47 25.13
C PRO A 562 13.30 16.58 24.78
N GLN A 563 13.55 15.58 25.61
CA GLN A 563 14.45 14.53 25.19
C GLN A 563 13.65 13.78 24.14
N LEU A 564 14.01 14.00 22.87
CA LEU A 564 13.48 13.26 21.74
C LEU A 564 13.89 11.79 21.91
N THR A 565 13.26 11.10 22.86
CA THR A 565 12.94 9.69 22.76
C THR A 565 11.80 9.63 21.75
N ASN A 566 12.10 9.99 20.50
CA ASN A 566 11.17 9.80 19.41
C ASN A 566 11.00 8.29 19.22
N MET A 567 10.15 7.68 20.04
CA MET A 567 9.40 6.49 19.65
C MET A 567 8.35 6.84 18.59
N GLN A 568 8.12 8.12 18.32
CA GLN A 568 7.23 8.61 17.27
C GLN A 568 7.93 9.73 16.48
N GLY A 569 8.47 9.39 15.31
CA GLY A 569 9.19 10.31 14.43
C GLY A 569 10.61 9.80 14.22
N ILE A 570 10.85 8.98 13.21
CA ILE A 570 10.67 9.39 11.82
C ILE A 570 9.93 8.22 11.15
N THR A 571 8.76 8.41 10.55
CA THR A 571 8.65 9.18 9.32
C THR A 571 7.26 9.75 9.04
N ASN A 572 7.22 11.01 8.60
CA ASN A 572 6.16 11.49 7.68
C ASN A 572 6.34 10.92 6.26
N PHE A 573 7.06 9.80 6.14
CA PHE A 573 7.52 9.19 4.90
C PHE A 573 6.91 7.79 4.81
N THR A 574 6.35 7.51 3.66
CA THR A 574 5.94 6.17 3.23
C THR A 574 7.16 5.25 3.12
N GLU A 575 6.95 3.92 3.13
CA GLU A 575 8.02 2.94 2.94
C GLU A 575 8.91 3.25 1.70
N GLU A 576 8.31 3.72 0.61
CA GLU A 576 9.05 4.09 -0.60
C GLU A 576 9.99 5.26 -0.37
N GLU A 577 9.50 6.29 0.30
CA GLU A 577 10.27 7.48 0.61
C GLU A 577 11.42 7.14 1.56
N ILE A 578 11.19 6.27 2.56
CA ILE A 578 12.24 5.75 3.43
C ILE A 578 13.36 5.08 2.62
N LYS A 579 13.00 4.20 1.68
CA LYS A 579 13.96 3.50 0.81
C LYS A 579 14.67 4.44 -0.16
N ILE A 580 14.00 5.49 -0.67
CA ILE A 580 14.61 6.52 -1.52
C ILE A 580 15.65 7.32 -0.74
N VAL A 581 15.29 7.82 0.46
CA VAL A 581 16.22 8.53 1.36
C VAL A 581 17.45 7.67 1.61
N GLY A 582 17.22 6.40 1.96
CA GLY A 582 18.27 5.42 2.20
C GLY A 582 19.22 5.22 1.02
N ALA A 583 18.65 5.01 -0.17
CA ALA A 583 19.43 4.80 -1.40
C ALA A 583 20.31 6.01 -1.74
N ILE A 584 19.80 7.23 -1.58
CA ILE A 584 20.54 8.45 -1.91
C ILE A 584 21.62 8.73 -0.87
N ARG A 585 21.29 8.68 0.43
CA ARG A 585 22.23 9.04 1.51
C ARG A 585 23.42 8.09 1.63
N SER A 586 23.24 6.83 1.24
CA SER A 586 24.32 5.83 1.22
C SER A 586 25.18 5.87 -0.04
N ALA A 587 24.80 6.66 -1.04
CA ALA A 587 25.56 6.84 -2.26
C ALA A 587 26.50 8.04 -2.15
N LYS A 588 27.70 7.87 -2.68
CA LYS A 588 28.67 8.95 -2.85
C LYS A 588 28.53 9.59 -4.21
N GLN A 589 29.10 10.77 -4.39
CA GLN A 589 29.11 11.47 -5.69
C GLN A 589 29.74 10.59 -6.80
N GLU A 590 30.78 9.82 -6.45
CA GLU A 590 31.47 8.89 -7.35
C GLU A 590 30.60 7.72 -7.84
N ASP A 591 29.54 7.35 -7.10
CA ASP A 591 28.63 6.26 -7.49
C ASP A 591 27.73 6.63 -8.69
N ARG A 592 27.66 7.92 -9.05
CA ARG A 592 26.85 8.47 -10.16
C ARG A 592 25.41 7.92 -10.15
N LEU A 593 24.80 7.85 -8.98
CA LEU A 593 23.49 7.23 -8.79
C LEU A 593 22.39 8.05 -9.48
N LEU A 594 21.66 7.42 -10.42
CA LEU A 594 20.59 8.05 -11.19
C LEU A 594 19.20 7.72 -10.61
N ALA A 595 18.23 8.63 -10.81
CA ALA A 595 16.84 8.43 -10.39
C ALA A 595 16.21 7.12 -10.91
N ARG A 596 16.53 6.72 -12.15
CA ARG A 596 16.04 5.45 -12.71
C ARG A 596 16.55 4.24 -11.95
N ARG A 597 17.80 4.27 -11.48
CA ARG A 597 18.40 3.16 -10.72
C ARG A 597 17.77 3.06 -9.33
N ILE A 598 17.60 4.19 -8.65
CA ILE A 598 16.87 4.26 -7.37
C ILE A 598 15.45 3.72 -7.55
N ALA A 599 14.74 4.20 -8.57
CA ALA A 599 13.39 3.76 -8.86
C ALA A 599 13.30 2.24 -9.10
N ASP A 600 14.25 1.68 -9.86
CA ASP A 600 14.37 0.24 -10.13
C ASP A 600 14.56 -0.58 -8.84
N ASP A 601 15.51 -0.17 -7.98
CA ASP A 601 15.88 -0.87 -6.76
C ASP A 601 14.80 -0.74 -5.66
N VAL A 602 14.15 0.42 -5.54
CA VAL A 602 13.08 0.69 -4.56
C VAL A 602 11.74 0.07 -4.98
N GLY A 603 11.47 0.00 -6.29
CA GLY A 603 10.16 -0.43 -6.78
C GLY A 603 9.14 0.68 -6.89
N CYS A 604 9.51 1.86 -7.41
CA CYS A 604 8.62 3.01 -7.58
C CYS A 604 8.83 3.71 -8.93
N TYR A 605 8.03 4.74 -9.21
CA TYR A 605 8.13 5.57 -10.42
C TYR A 605 9.34 6.51 -10.37
N VAL A 606 10.01 6.72 -11.51
CA VAL A 606 11.18 7.61 -11.63
C VAL A 606 10.81 9.05 -11.25
N GLN A 607 9.61 9.50 -11.65
CA GLN A 607 9.09 10.82 -11.33
C GLN A 607 8.90 11.02 -9.83
N LYS A 608 8.53 9.95 -9.09
CA LYS A 608 8.42 10.01 -7.62
C LYS A 608 9.80 10.26 -7.00
N VAL A 609 10.83 9.55 -7.45
CA VAL A 609 12.22 9.80 -7.01
C VAL A 609 12.63 11.24 -7.30
N SER A 610 12.43 11.73 -8.52
CA SER A 610 12.83 13.09 -8.90
C SER A 610 12.12 14.16 -8.07
N LYS A 611 10.78 14.12 -7.96
CA LYS A 611 10.00 15.09 -7.19
C LYS A 611 10.31 15.04 -5.70
N PHE A 612 10.45 13.84 -5.14
CA PHE A 612 10.74 13.69 -3.72
C PHE A 612 12.17 14.14 -3.41
N ALA A 613 13.13 13.85 -4.28
CA ALA A 613 14.50 14.32 -4.11
C ALA A 613 14.63 15.86 -4.20
N GLU A 614 13.75 16.56 -4.95
CA GLU A 614 13.66 18.03 -4.89
C GLU A 614 13.25 18.54 -3.51
N ARG A 615 12.33 17.84 -2.84
CA ARG A 615 11.96 18.15 -1.46
C ARG A 615 13.12 17.89 -0.51
N LEU A 616 13.75 16.72 -0.60
CA LEU A 616 14.86 16.34 0.27
C LEU A 616 16.09 17.26 0.14
N GLU A 617 16.39 17.76 -1.05
CA GLU A 617 17.48 18.72 -1.25
C GLU A 617 17.17 20.07 -0.60
N LYS A 618 15.91 20.56 -0.69
CA LYS A 618 15.48 21.78 0.01
C LYS A 618 15.57 21.65 1.52
N ASP A 619 15.33 20.45 2.03
CA ASP A 619 15.45 20.11 3.45
C ASP A 619 16.91 19.78 3.85
N GLU A 620 17.88 20.03 2.97
CA GLU A 620 19.32 19.80 3.18
C GLU A 620 19.69 18.35 3.59
N MET A 621 18.86 17.37 3.19
CA MET A 621 19.06 15.96 3.55
C MET A 621 19.95 15.20 2.56
N ILE A 622 20.00 15.67 1.31
CA ILE A 622 20.73 15.08 0.19
C ILE A 622 21.30 16.16 -0.72
N SER A 623 22.20 15.77 -1.63
CA SER A 623 22.74 16.61 -2.69
C SER A 623 22.41 16.06 -4.07
N ARG A 624 22.26 16.96 -5.05
CA ARG A 624 22.10 16.60 -6.47
C ARG A 624 23.03 17.42 -7.34
N MET A 625 23.54 16.80 -8.40
CA MET A 625 24.42 17.46 -9.36
C MET A 625 24.02 17.08 -10.78
N LYS A 626 24.11 18.03 -11.71
CA LYS A 626 23.87 17.76 -13.13
C LYS A 626 25.18 17.27 -13.77
N GLN A 627 25.12 16.11 -14.41
CA GLN A 627 26.24 15.57 -15.17
C GLN A 627 26.43 16.35 -16.47
N GLU A 628 27.64 16.85 -16.70
CA GLU A 628 27.97 17.74 -17.83
C GLU A 628 27.78 17.08 -19.21
N GLU A 629 28.04 15.76 -19.31
CA GLU A 629 28.01 15.03 -20.60
C GLU A 629 26.60 14.65 -21.07
N GLU A 630 25.66 14.36 -20.16
CA GLU A 630 24.34 13.80 -20.49
C GLU A 630 23.16 14.65 -19.99
N GLY A 631 23.42 15.72 -19.24
CA GLY A 631 22.40 16.58 -18.64
C GLY A 631 21.51 15.91 -17.59
N LYS A 632 21.84 14.70 -17.15
CA LYS A 632 21.12 13.93 -16.13
C LYS A 632 21.55 14.34 -14.72
N LEU A 633 20.63 14.22 -13.75
CA LEU A 633 20.93 14.45 -12.34
C LEU A 633 21.49 13.18 -11.69
N ILE A 634 22.60 13.33 -10.98
CA ILE A 634 23.13 12.35 -10.03
C ILE A 634 22.72 12.75 -8.61
N TYR A 635 22.48 11.75 -7.76
CA TYR A 635 21.97 11.90 -6.40
C TYR A 635 22.96 11.26 -5.41
N PHE A 636 23.28 11.95 -4.32
CA PHE A 636 24.22 11.46 -3.31
C PHE A 636 23.94 12.07 -1.93
N GLY A 637 24.46 11.45 -0.88
CA GLY A 637 24.36 11.96 0.48
C GLY A 637 25.26 13.19 0.69
N ASN A 638 24.84 14.08 1.59
CA ASN A 638 25.69 15.20 2.01
C ASN A 638 26.89 14.67 2.80
N GLU A 639 28.11 15.01 2.37
CA GLU A 639 29.31 14.74 3.17
C GLU A 639 29.37 15.75 4.34
N LYS A 640 28.59 15.49 5.40
CA LYS A 640 28.64 16.07 6.77
C LYS A 640 27.42 15.54 7.56
N VAL A 641 27.50 15.06 8.81
CA VAL A 641 28.49 15.19 9.89
C VAL A 641 28.57 13.80 10.59
N GLY A 642 29.78 13.42 11.01
CA GLY A 642 30.00 12.22 11.83
C GLY A 642 29.50 12.34 13.27
#